data_AF-A0A975I2M2-F1
#
_entry.id   AF-A0A975I2M2-F1
#
_cell.length_a   1.000
_cell.length_b   1.000
_cell.length_c   1.000
_cell.angle_alpha   90.00
_cell.angle_beta   90.00
_cell.angle_gamma   90.00
#
_symmetry.space_group_name_H-M   'P 1'
#
loop_
_entity.id
_entity.type
_entity.pdbx_description
1 polymer ?
#
loop_
_entity_poly.entity_id
_entity_poly.type
_entity_poly.pdbx_seq_one_letter_code
_entity_poly.pdbx_strand_id
1 'polypeptide(L)'
;MKPKNPSVSRLTASFATALSALFAIKSASAADFYWDAAAAANWTTNTAWATTAAGGTDPAGNPGAADNVFFNIDPNNTTAATVSLAGGARSANSVTFSTSGATNLRAGGANSTGSLTIGSGGITMNSGAGPVTISQTPVSSYGTLTTILNVNQSWTNNSTSALIVAGPLSGSGNLQKLGTGSLVLNGASTGYSGIITGDGGTIQPGNNSAFGTNKVVMNAGTIYPTAASYTFANDLELNNAWLRQGGGNSRLLTWNGNITTTGSSTIYSDGSTGGVTIGGTLAIGNGATFTSNGSSTTNRINGNITGTGVNFNVDGATLELSAATNHTGTTTISNGSVFRLQPNGTILSSNNVVINGNPSNFNIRNTVGWVYNGTISGDGLGQINLNSGTNATLAGAVSGLASINVNSANTDTTISGKISGGSVINIQSSGNPRLTLSNTGNDFTGNTTIFSGTLRLGNSGVVPDATSVVFSPATGVTSTLEMNGFNETVGGLITNTAGNSVVDNTAASTNSTLTVNATANSTFAGAIRNTGAGATLALTKTGLSNFTLGGTNTYTGATTVNGGTLALSSTGTIDNTSGVVLGGGTFDVSAKSGGYTVANLSGNGAVLGSLTVSTQLAIGSSPGTVDFSALTLGSGSTFLYDMTGGSNTADLGNVSATLDLGGATLNLVQLGSYTPNDKFTLFAYQTGNLTNTFAGLADGALFTDAGGDWMINYFDSSPGLNGGTGTSFITITAIPEPGTSLLALLGAAALLRRKR
;
A
#
# COMPACT_ATOMS: atom_id res chain seq x y z
N MET A 1 83.44 -3.61 -80.37
CA MET A 1 83.99 -2.24 -80.43
C MET A 1 83.64 -1.53 -79.12
N LYS A 2 84.65 -1.17 -78.32
CA LYS A 2 84.49 -0.35 -77.10
C LYS A 2 84.09 1.08 -77.48
N PRO A 3 83.18 1.72 -76.74
CA PRO A 3 83.12 3.18 -76.70
C PRO A 3 83.60 3.73 -75.36
N LYS A 4 84.21 4.91 -75.50
CA LYS A 4 84.89 5.80 -74.56
C LYS A 4 84.16 6.08 -73.24
N ASN A 5 84.95 6.18 -72.17
CA ASN A 5 84.68 7.09 -71.03
C ASN A 5 84.93 8.54 -71.49
N PRO A 6 84.24 9.58 -70.97
CA PRO A 6 84.72 10.12 -69.69
C PRO A 6 83.68 10.85 -68.80
N SER A 7 84.14 11.10 -67.57
CA SER A 7 83.83 12.26 -66.70
C SER A 7 82.67 12.15 -65.70
N VAL A 8 83.08 11.85 -64.46
CA VAL A 8 82.43 12.23 -63.22
C VAL A 8 82.20 13.75 -63.19
N SER A 9 80.97 14.19 -62.97
CA SER A 9 80.63 15.58 -62.67
C SER A 9 79.37 15.67 -61.79
N ARG A 10 79.62 15.91 -60.51
CA ARG A 10 78.78 16.73 -59.60
C ARG A 10 77.42 16.18 -59.19
N LEU A 11 77.49 15.25 -58.23
CA LEU A 11 76.60 15.23 -57.07
C LEU A 11 76.78 16.57 -56.31
N THR A 12 75.70 17.35 -56.15
CA THR A 12 75.42 18.40 -55.13
C THR A 12 74.65 19.58 -55.77
N ALA A 13 73.31 19.52 -55.76
CA ALA A 13 72.39 20.68 -55.67
C ALA A 13 70.94 20.25 -55.98
N SER A 14 70.29 19.49 -55.09
CA SER A 14 68.82 19.42 -55.04
C SER A 14 68.24 18.95 -53.70
N PHE A 15 69.06 18.86 -52.64
CA PHE A 15 68.60 18.55 -51.29
C PHE A 15 68.57 19.78 -50.35
N ALA A 16 68.79 21.00 -50.87
CA ALA A 16 68.92 22.22 -50.07
C ALA A 16 67.70 23.17 -50.14
N THR A 17 66.65 22.84 -50.90
CA THR A 17 65.44 23.67 -51.02
C THR A 17 64.20 23.10 -50.32
N ALA A 18 64.30 21.89 -49.74
CA ALA A 18 63.22 21.28 -48.95
C ALA A 18 63.49 21.27 -47.43
N LEU A 19 64.70 21.63 -46.97
CA LEU A 19 65.06 21.62 -45.55
C LEU A 19 65.11 23.02 -44.91
N SER A 20 65.11 24.09 -45.71
CA SER A 20 65.09 25.49 -45.24
C SER A 20 63.67 26.06 -45.01
N ALA A 21 62.62 25.33 -45.39
CA ALA A 21 61.23 25.65 -45.04
C ALA A 21 60.73 24.93 -43.77
N LEU A 22 61.55 24.05 -43.18
CA LEU A 22 61.21 23.28 -41.98
C LEU A 22 61.74 23.89 -40.68
N PHE A 23 62.40 25.05 -40.75
CA PHE A 23 63.03 25.71 -39.60
C PHE A 23 62.67 27.20 -39.54
N ALA A 24 61.38 27.54 -39.60
CA ALA A 24 60.81 28.79 -39.06
C ALA A 24 59.27 28.83 -39.20
N ILE A 25 58.55 27.77 -38.81
CA ILE A 25 57.29 28.04 -38.11
C ILE A 25 57.73 28.30 -36.68
N LYS A 26 58.10 29.56 -36.40
CA LYS A 26 58.13 30.02 -35.02
C LYS A 26 56.68 29.90 -34.57
N SER A 27 56.34 28.80 -33.89
CA SER A 27 55.08 28.73 -33.15
C SER A 27 54.97 30.05 -32.41
N ALA A 28 53.92 30.84 -32.70
CA ALA A 28 53.74 32.12 -32.05
C ALA A 28 53.89 31.89 -30.55
N SER A 29 54.89 32.53 -29.94
CA SER A 29 55.08 32.47 -28.49
C SER A 29 53.78 32.99 -27.89
N ALA A 30 53.15 32.21 -27.01
CA ALA A 30 52.01 32.67 -26.26
C ALA A 30 52.34 34.02 -25.60
N ALA A 31 51.55 35.05 -25.88
CA ALA A 31 51.65 36.34 -25.23
C ALA A 31 50.41 36.62 -24.37
N ASP A 32 50.59 37.45 -23.35
CA ASP A 32 49.50 37.87 -22.46
C ASP A 32 48.99 39.26 -22.91
N PHE A 33 47.67 39.37 -23.09
CA PHE A 33 46.98 40.58 -23.51
C PHE A 33 45.96 41.03 -22.45
N TYR A 34 46.05 42.28 -22.02
CA TYR A 34 45.20 42.86 -20.98
C TYR A 34 44.25 43.89 -21.59
N TRP A 35 42.95 43.79 -21.33
CA TRP A 35 41.96 44.73 -21.85
C TRP A 35 42.09 46.09 -21.12
N ASP A 36 42.35 47.15 -21.89
CA ASP A 36 42.59 48.52 -21.40
C ASP A 36 41.48 49.51 -21.83
N ALA A 37 40.52 49.08 -22.65
CA ALA A 37 39.47 50.00 -23.09
C ALA A 37 38.49 50.33 -21.95
N ALA A 38 38.38 51.62 -21.61
CA ALA A 38 37.47 52.14 -20.60
C ALA A 38 35.97 52.03 -20.95
N ALA A 39 35.62 51.69 -22.20
CA ALA A 39 34.24 51.60 -22.71
C ALA A 39 34.12 50.53 -23.83
N ALA A 40 33.10 50.66 -24.70
CA ALA A 40 32.88 49.72 -25.80
C ALA A 40 33.96 49.83 -26.90
N ALA A 41 34.68 48.75 -27.17
CA ALA A 41 35.71 48.70 -28.22
C ALA A 41 35.69 47.38 -29.01
N ASN A 42 36.36 47.35 -30.17
CA ASN A 42 36.47 46.14 -30.99
C ASN A 42 37.68 45.29 -30.55
N TRP A 43 37.53 43.96 -30.56
CA TRP A 43 38.62 43.01 -30.27
C TRP A 43 39.85 43.25 -31.16
N THR A 44 39.64 43.71 -32.39
CA THR A 44 40.70 43.96 -33.37
C THR A 44 41.39 45.31 -33.22
N THR A 45 40.93 46.17 -32.31
CA THR A 45 41.55 47.48 -32.07
C THR A 45 42.75 47.30 -31.14
N ASN A 46 43.97 47.48 -31.65
CA ASN A 46 45.20 47.28 -30.85
C ASN A 46 45.23 48.17 -29.59
N THR A 47 44.73 49.41 -29.66
CA THR A 47 44.66 50.35 -28.51
C THR A 47 43.63 49.95 -27.45
N ALA A 48 42.88 48.86 -27.65
CA ALA A 48 41.99 48.30 -26.62
C ALA A 48 42.71 47.27 -25.73
N TRP A 49 43.98 46.96 -26.05
CA TRP A 49 44.79 45.96 -25.38
C TRP A 49 46.11 46.55 -24.89
N ALA A 50 46.66 46.00 -23.82
CA ALA A 50 47.99 46.26 -23.29
C ALA A 50 48.76 44.93 -23.13
N THR A 51 50.09 44.99 -23.10
CA THR A 51 50.96 43.80 -22.91
C THR A 51 51.26 43.49 -21.43
N THR A 52 50.77 44.32 -20.50
CA THR A 52 51.02 44.20 -19.05
C THR A 52 49.79 44.56 -18.22
N ALA A 53 49.66 43.93 -17.05
CA ALA A 53 48.52 44.11 -16.14
C ALA A 53 48.38 45.52 -15.55
N ALA A 54 49.44 46.32 -15.53
CA ALA A 54 49.43 47.70 -15.00
C ALA A 54 49.09 48.76 -16.07
N GLY A 55 48.73 48.34 -17.29
CA GLY A 55 48.74 49.21 -18.47
C GLY A 55 50.12 49.39 -19.06
N GLY A 56 50.19 49.97 -20.26
CA GLY A 56 51.46 50.12 -20.98
C GLY A 56 51.32 50.34 -22.48
N THR A 57 52.29 49.85 -23.24
CA THR A 57 52.35 50.00 -24.70
C THR A 57 51.29 49.17 -25.40
N ASP A 58 50.63 49.76 -26.40
CA ASP A 58 49.75 49.06 -27.32
C ASP A 58 50.51 47.89 -27.99
N PRO A 59 49.92 46.68 -28.04
CA PRO A 59 50.56 45.55 -28.71
C PRO A 59 50.62 45.73 -30.22
N ALA A 60 51.60 45.07 -30.85
CA ALA A 60 51.79 45.10 -32.30
C ALA A 60 50.67 44.38 -33.09
N GLY A 61 49.84 43.58 -32.42
CA GLY A 61 48.72 42.84 -33.00
C GLY A 61 47.61 42.64 -31.99
N ASN A 62 46.53 41.96 -32.41
CA ASN A 62 45.43 41.57 -31.53
C ASN A 62 45.62 40.12 -31.03
N PRO A 63 44.93 39.72 -29.94
CA PRO A 63 45.06 38.36 -29.42
C PRO A 63 44.63 37.31 -30.43
N GLY A 64 45.45 36.27 -30.60
CA GLY A 64 45.23 35.11 -31.45
C GLY A 64 45.20 33.78 -30.68
N ALA A 65 45.12 32.66 -31.40
CA ALA A 65 44.84 31.33 -30.81
C ALA A 65 45.88 30.83 -29.79
N ALA A 66 47.12 31.33 -29.83
CA ALA A 66 48.17 30.97 -28.88
C ALA A 66 48.19 31.84 -27.62
N ASP A 67 47.44 32.95 -27.62
CA ASP A 67 47.60 34.04 -26.65
C ASP A 67 46.60 33.95 -25.50
N ASN A 68 47.00 34.43 -24.32
CA ASN A 68 46.12 34.52 -23.16
C ASN A 68 45.52 35.92 -23.06
N VAL A 69 44.22 35.98 -22.82
CA VAL A 69 43.46 37.23 -22.74
C VAL A 69 42.99 37.47 -21.32
N PHE A 70 43.20 38.68 -20.82
CA PHE A 70 42.84 39.12 -19.47
C PHE A 70 41.96 40.36 -19.54
N PHE A 71 40.71 40.25 -19.15
CA PHE A 71 39.84 41.39 -18.86
C PHE A 71 40.12 41.88 -17.44
N ASN A 72 41.25 42.59 -17.29
CA ASN A 72 41.72 43.22 -16.05
C ASN A 72 42.96 44.10 -16.28
N ILE A 73 42.78 45.42 -16.32
CA ILE A 73 43.88 46.39 -16.06
C ILE A 73 43.70 47.10 -14.71
N ASP A 74 42.45 47.21 -14.25
CA ASP A 74 42.07 47.62 -12.92
C ASP A 74 41.00 46.64 -12.38
N PRO A 75 41.32 45.84 -11.35
CA PRO A 75 40.39 44.87 -10.78
C PRO A 75 39.19 45.52 -10.09
N ASN A 76 39.29 46.82 -9.75
CA ASN A 76 38.21 47.60 -9.13
C ASN A 76 37.32 48.32 -10.15
N ASN A 77 37.59 48.20 -11.45
CA ASN A 77 36.81 48.88 -12.48
C ASN A 77 35.37 48.34 -12.51
N THR A 78 34.42 49.18 -12.08
CA THR A 78 32.98 48.89 -12.03
C THR A 78 32.25 49.21 -13.33
N THR A 79 32.92 49.86 -14.30
CA THR A 79 32.33 50.22 -15.60
C THR A 79 32.16 48.96 -16.45
N ALA A 80 31.01 48.84 -17.12
CA ALA A 80 30.75 47.69 -17.98
C ALA A 80 31.64 47.72 -19.24
N ALA A 81 32.47 46.70 -19.42
CA ALA A 81 33.27 46.50 -20.63
C ALA A 81 32.41 45.83 -21.71
N THR A 82 32.36 46.41 -22.91
CA THR A 82 31.69 45.78 -24.07
C THR A 82 32.70 45.56 -25.18
N VAL A 83 32.89 44.29 -25.55
CA VAL A 83 33.89 43.86 -26.51
C VAL A 83 33.17 43.37 -27.76
N SER A 84 33.35 44.10 -28.85
CA SER A 84 32.78 43.75 -30.14
C SER A 84 33.76 42.88 -30.92
N LEU A 85 33.36 41.66 -31.25
CA LEU A 85 34.13 40.71 -32.06
C LEU A 85 33.79 40.88 -33.56
N ALA A 86 33.45 42.11 -33.96
CA ALA A 86 33.00 42.40 -35.31
C ALA A 86 34.09 42.06 -36.33
N GLY A 87 33.67 41.61 -37.52
CA GLY A 87 34.59 41.31 -38.62
C GLY A 87 35.17 39.89 -38.64
N GLY A 88 34.49 38.89 -38.06
CA GLY A 88 34.78 37.46 -38.27
C GLY A 88 35.23 36.70 -37.02
N ALA A 89 35.81 35.51 -37.24
CA ALA A 89 36.24 34.61 -36.16
C ALA A 89 37.38 35.20 -35.32
N ARG A 90 37.31 35.00 -34.00
CA ARG A 90 38.34 35.35 -33.02
C ARG A 90 38.78 34.12 -32.26
N SER A 91 39.99 34.16 -31.72
CA SER A 91 40.57 33.04 -30.98
C SER A 91 41.48 33.52 -29.88
N ALA A 92 41.49 32.80 -28.76
CA ALA A 92 42.44 32.97 -27.66
C ALA A 92 42.78 31.60 -27.07
N ASN A 93 43.99 31.40 -26.55
CA ASN A 93 44.33 30.20 -25.79
C ASN A 93 43.56 30.13 -24.47
N SER A 94 43.48 31.24 -23.73
CA SER A 94 42.69 31.38 -22.50
C SER A 94 42.03 32.75 -22.41
N VAL A 95 40.93 32.84 -21.65
CA VAL A 95 40.24 34.11 -21.34
C VAL A 95 39.99 34.22 -19.84
N THR A 96 40.54 35.22 -19.19
CA THR A 96 40.43 35.47 -17.75
C THR A 96 39.71 36.77 -17.47
N PHE A 97 38.73 36.77 -16.57
CA PHE A 97 37.96 37.95 -16.14
C PHE A 97 38.24 38.21 -14.66
N SER A 98 38.67 39.43 -14.33
CA SER A 98 38.85 39.86 -12.92
C SER A 98 38.24 41.23 -12.61
N THR A 99 37.71 41.95 -13.60
CA THR A 99 37.03 43.24 -13.40
C THR A 99 35.72 43.05 -12.64
N SER A 100 35.44 43.93 -11.67
CA SER A 100 34.18 43.93 -10.91
C SER A 100 32.96 44.39 -11.71
N GLY A 101 33.17 45.19 -12.77
CA GLY A 101 32.15 45.57 -13.75
C GLY A 101 31.72 44.43 -14.68
N ALA A 102 30.55 44.56 -15.29
CA ALA A 102 30.04 43.57 -16.24
C ALA A 102 30.90 43.51 -17.51
N THR A 103 31.15 42.32 -18.05
CA THR A 103 31.83 42.17 -19.34
C THR A 103 30.92 41.52 -20.37
N ASN A 104 30.66 42.20 -21.48
CA ASN A 104 29.80 41.72 -22.57
C ASN A 104 30.63 41.49 -23.83
N LEU A 105 30.75 40.24 -24.29
CA LEU A 105 31.29 39.92 -25.61
C LEU A 105 30.14 39.83 -26.61
N ARG A 106 30.21 40.57 -27.72
CA ARG A 106 29.17 40.58 -28.77
C ARG A 106 29.76 40.34 -30.15
N ALA A 107 28.96 39.87 -31.10
CA ALA A 107 29.41 39.68 -32.48
C ALA A 107 29.69 41.04 -33.15
N GLY A 108 28.69 41.91 -33.30
CA GLY A 108 28.91 43.25 -33.84
C GLY A 108 27.65 44.11 -33.84
N GLY A 109 26.55 43.58 -34.39
CA GLY A 109 25.22 44.21 -34.46
C GLY A 109 24.12 43.23 -34.88
N ALA A 110 22.88 43.71 -35.04
CA ALA A 110 21.74 42.89 -35.44
C ALA A 110 22.05 42.02 -36.67
N ASN A 111 21.60 40.76 -36.67
CA ASN A 111 21.82 39.76 -37.73
C ASN A 111 23.29 39.39 -38.02
N SER A 112 24.26 39.89 -37.25
CA SER A 112 25.66 39.47 -37.42
C SER A 112 25.94 38.11 -36.75
N THR A 113 26.77 37.29 -37.37
CA THR A 113 27.31 36.06 -36.78
C THR A 113 28.81 36.21 -36.56
N GLY A 114 29.29 35.88 -35.37
CA GLY A 114 30.70 35.81 -35.04
C GLY A 114 31.05 34.49 -34.37
N SER A 115 32.35 34.22 -34.21
CA SER A 115 32.81 33.11 -33.38
C SER A 115 33.97 33.51 -32.47
N LEU A 116 34.02 32.88 -31.31
CA LEU A 116 35.15 32.93 -30.39
C LEU A 116 35.62 31.50 -30.12
N THR A 117 36.79 31.16 -30.64
CA THR A 117 37.44 29.86 -30.40
C THR A 117 38.34 29.97 -29.19
N ILE A 118 38.10 29.13 -28.18
CA ILE A 118 38.96 29.07 -26.99
C ILE A 118 39.93 27.89 -27.15
N GLY A 119 41.20 28.07 -26.74
CA GLY A 119 42.21 27.02 -26.69
C GLY A 119 42.14 26.21 -25.40
N SER A 120 43.16 25.41 -25.13
CA SER A 120 43.19 24.51 -23.96
C SER A 120 43.23 25.24 -22.62
N GLY A 121 43.57 26.53 -22.61
CA GLY A 121 43.62 27.34 -21.39
C GLY A 121 42.24 27.77 -20.86
N GLY A 122 41.17 27.61 -21.65
CA GLY A 122 39.79 27.74 -21.16
C GLY A 122 39.39 29.14 -20.72
N ILE A 123 38.38 29.22 -19.84
CA ILE A 123 37.82 30.48 -19.33
C ILE A 123 37.95 30.52 -17.81
N THR A 124 38.43 31.62 -17.25
CA THR A 124 38.50 31.82 -15.79
C THR A 124 37.80 33.11 -15.39
N MET A 125 36.85 33.04 -14.46
CA MET A 125 36.33 34.19 -13.72
C MET A 125 36.88 34.15 -12.30
N ASN A 126 37.69 35.15 -11.95
CA ASN A 126 38.28 35.27 -10.62
C ASN A 126 37.24 35.71 -9.58
N SER A 127 37.55 35.48 -8.30
CA SER A 127 36.72 35.97 -7.20
C SER A 127 36.55 37.50 -7.30
N GLY A 128 35.32 37.98 -7.10
CA GLY A 128 34.98 39.40 -7.23
C GLY A 128 34.69 39.90 -8.65
N ALA A 129 34.89 39.07 -9.69
CA ALA A 129 34.56 39.47 -11.06
C ALA A 129 33.06 39.72 -11.25
N GLY A 130 32.70 40.73 -12.03
CA GLY A 130 31.32 41.04 -12.40
C GLY A 130 30.69 39.98 -13.32
N PRO A 131 29.41 40.13 -13.69
CA PRO A 131 28.75 39.20 -14.61
C PRO A 131 29.39 39.27 -16.00
N VAL A 132 29.62 38.10 -16.59
CA VAL A 132 30.20 37.98 -17.94
C VAL A 132 29.13 37.42 -18.86
N THR A 133 28.86 38.08 -19.99
CA THR A 133 27.98 37.56 -21.03
C THR A 133 28.73 37.39 -22.34
N ILE A 134 28.83 36.15 -22.82
CA ILE A 134 29.30 35.80 -24.16
C ILE A 134 28.09 35.70 -25.08
N SER A 135 28.11 36.44 -26.19
CA SER A 135 26.96 36.70 -27.05
C SER A 135 25.90 37.59 -26.40
N GLN A 136 26.25 38.86 -26.16
CA GLN A 136 25.37 39.85 -25.51
C GLN A 136 23.89 39.77 -25.93
N THR A 137 23.00 39.80 -24.93
CA THR A 137 21.55 39.77 -25.12
C THR A 137 20.93 41.18 -25.13
N PRO A 138 19.79 41.39 -25.85
CA PRO A 138 19.12 40.42 -26.71
C PRO A 138 19.90 40.21 -28.02
N VAL A 139 20.04 38.95 -28.44
CA VAL A 139 20.80 38.57 -29.65
C VAL A 139 20.20 39.17 -30.93
N SER A 140 18.93 39.55 -30.92
CA SER A 140 18.28 40.28 -32.00
C SER A 140 18.93 41.63 -32.31
N SER A 141 19.51 42.29 -31.29
CA SER A 141 20.13 43.61 -31.43
C SER A 141 21.63 43.54 -31.67
N TYR A 142 22.31 42.47 -31.24
CA TYR A 142 23.78 42.40 -31.19
C TYR A 142 24.40 41.25 -31.99
N GLY A 143 23.56 40.40 -32.59
CA GLY A 143 23.99 39.22 -33.34
C GLY A 143 24.29 38.02 -32.44
N THR A 144 24.67 36.91 -33.06
CA THR A 144 25.00 35.66 -32.37
C THR A 144 26.49 35.41 -32.40
N LEU A 145 27.09 35.25 -31.23
CA LEU A 145 28.47 34.82 -31.08
C LEU A 145 28.50 33.34 -30.70
N THR A 146 29.05 32.50 -31.59
CA THR A 146 29.24 31.06 -31.31
C THR A 146 30.54 30.85 -30.55
N THR A 147 30.50 30.14 -29.43
CA THR A 147 31.72 29.76 -28.69
C THR A 147 32.17 28.39 -29.18
N ILE A 148 33.42 28.29 -29.66
CA ILE A 148 33.96 27.08 -30.29
C ILE A 148 34.98 26.42 -29.36
N LEU A 149 34.77 25.13 -29.07
CA LEU A 149 35.65 24.29 -28.25
C LEU A 149 36.12 23.08 -29.09
N ASN A 150 37.30 23.18 -29.69
CA ASN A 150 37.90 22.10 -30.50
C ASN A 150 38.85 21.20 -29.70
N VAL A 151 39.21 21.61 -28.49
CA VAL A 151 40.09 20.89 -27.56
C VAL A 151 39.43 20.83 -26.19
N ASN A 152 39.86 19.92 -25.32
CA ASN A 152 39.35 19.86 -23.96
C ASN A 152 39.74 21.12 -23.18
N GLN A 153 38.80 21.66 -22.42
CA GLN A 153 38.94 22.92 -21.68
C GLN A 153 38.35 22.82 -20.29
N SER A 154 38.96 23.54 -19.36
CA SER A 154 38.39 23.80 -18.04
C SER A 154 37.93 25.25 -17.97
N TRP A 155 36.66 25.46 -17.61
CA TRP A 155 36.10 26.77 -17.35
C TRP A 155 35.85 26.94 -15.86
N THR A 156 36.60 27.84 -15.22
CA THR A 156 36.55 28.07 -13.78
C THR A 156 35.78 29.33 -13.48
N ASN A 157 34.68 29.25 -12.72
CA ASN A 157 34.01 30.45 -12.19
C ASN A 157 34.11 30.46 -10.66
N ASN A 158 34.98 31.30 -10.12
CA ASN A 158 35.16 31.53 -8.68
C ASN A 158 34.41 32.79 -8.21
N SER A 159 33.66 33.45 -9.09
CA SER A 159 32.83 34.61 -8.74
C SER A 159 31.42 34.20 -8.29
N THR A 160 30.76 35.08 -7.53
CA THR A 160 29.32 35.01 -7.26
C THR A 160 28.48 35.39 -8.48
N SER A 161 29.05 36.10 -9.45
CA SER A 161 28.41 36.47 -10.70
C SER A 161 28.40 35.31 -11.70
N ALA A 162 27.38 35.26 -12.55
CA ALA A 162 27.26 34.21 -13.57
C ALA A 162 28.20 34.45 -14.77
N LEU A 163 28.75 33.36 -15.31
CA LEU A 163 29.23 33.29 -16.69
C LEU A 163 28.03 32.90 -17.57
N ILE A 164 27.55 33.83 -18.38
CA ILE A 164 26.40 33.62 -19.27
C ILE A 164 26.92 33.41 -20.68
N VAL A 165 26.69 32.23 -21.24
CA VAL A 165 26.92 31.94 -22.65
C VAL A 165 25.56 31.92 -23.33
N ALA A 166 25.20 33.06 -23.92
CA ALA A 166 23.90 33.24 -24.55
C ALA A 166 23.84 32.74 -25.99
N GLY A 167 24.99 32.63 -26.67
CA GLY A 167 25.13 32.02 -27.99
C GLY A 167 25.40 30.52 -27.93
N PRO A 168 25.33 29.80 -29.06
CA PRO A 168 25.53 28.36 -29.11
C PRO A 168 26.98 27.97 -28.83
N LEU A 169 27.18 26.80 -28.22
CA LEU A 169 28.47 26.09 -28.24
C LEU A 169 28.61 25.29 -29.54
N SER A 170 29.84 25.08 -30.00
CA SER A 170 30.17 24.16 -31.09
C SER A 170 31.54 23.51 -30.89
N GLY A 171 31.82 22.47 -31.67
CA GLY A 171 33.08 21.72 -31.61
C GLY A 171 32.96 20.43 -30.79
N SER A 172 34.07 19.70 -30.67
CA SER A 172 34.13 18.35 -30.11
C SER A 172 34.93 18.23 -28.81
N GLY A 173 35.59 19.30 -28.37
CA GLY A 173 36.37 19.30 -27.14
C GLY A 173 35.48 19.25 -25.90
N ASN A 174 35.90 18.54 -24.86
CA ASN A 174 35.15 18.44 -23.60
C ASN A 174 35.23 19.76 -22.80
N LEU A 175 34.14 20.10 -22.12
CA LEU A 175 34.05 21.26 -21.23
C LEU A 175 33.95 20.79 -19.78
N GLN A 176 34.93 21.15 -18.96
CA GLN A 176 34.90 20.92 -17.51
C GLN A 176 34.62 22.23 -16.77
N LYS A 177 33.47 22.35 -16.12
CA LYS A 177 33.12 23.49 -15.27
C LYS A 177 33.66 23.28 -13.86
N LEU A 178 34.53 24.20 -13.43
CA LEU A 178 35.14 24.30 -12.10
C LEU A 178 34.66 25.54 -11.35
N GLY A 179 34.95 25.60 -10.05
CA GLY A 179 34.62 26.74 -9.17
C GLY A 179 33.14 26.79 -8.75
N THR A 180 32.85 27.60 -7.73
CA THR A 180 31.54 27.65 -7.05
C THR A 180 30.48 28.50 -7.78
N GLY A 181 30.88 29.35 -8.72
CA GLY A 181 30.00 30.24 -9.47
C GLY A 181 29.14 29.55 -10.53
N SER A 182 28.17 30.28 -11.08
CA SER A 182 27.22 29.75 -12.07
C SER A 182 27.74 29.84 -13.51
N LEU A 183 27.45 28.82 -14.32
CA LEU A 183 27.56 28.82 -15.78
C LEU A 183 26.15 28.70 -16.37
N VAL A 184 25.72 29.71 -17.12
CA VAL A 184 24.41 29.74 -17.78
C VAL A 184 24.59 29.48 -19.27
N LEU A 185 23.96 28.44 -19.81
CA LEU A 185 24.05 28.04 -21.22
C LEU A 185 22.70 28.25 -21.91
N ASN A 186 22.48 29.43 -22.50
CA ASN A 186 21.19 29.74 -23.15
C ASN A 186 21.17 29.43 -24.66
N GLY A 187 22.32 29.22 -25.28
CA GLY A 187 22.41 28.91 -26.71
C GLY A 187 21.88 27.52 -27.07
N ALA A 188 21.33 27.40 -28.27
CA ALA A 188 20.97 26.11 -28.86
C ALA A 188 22.23 25.44 -29.45
N SER A 189 22.92 24.62 -28.64
CA SER A 189 24.25 24.07 -28.97
C SER A 189 24.22 22.77 -29.79
N THR A 190 23.33 22.66 -30.78
CA THR A 190 23.16 21.41 -31.56
C THR A 190 24.43 20.96 -32.32
N GLY A 191 25.36 21.88 -32.60
CA GLY A 191 26.65 21.60 -33.22
C GLY A 191 27.79 21.26 -32.24
N TYR A 192 27.51 21.11 -30.95
CA TYR A 192 28.48 20.72 -29.94
C TYR A 192 28.36 19.22 -29.60
N SER A 193 29.48 18.51 -29.67
CA SER A 193 29.55 17.05 -29.47
C SER A 193 30.51 16.62 -28.36
N GLY A 194 31.13 17.58 -27.66
CA GLY A 194 31.96 17.31 -26.49
C GLY A 194 31.13 16.94 -25.26
N ILE A 195 31.75 16.30 -24.28
CA ILE A 195 31.13 16.03 -22.97
C ILE A 195 31.17 17.32 -22.14
N ILE A 196 30.09 17.62 -21.42
CA ILE A 196 30.08 18.67 -20.39
C ILE A 196 30.19 18.00 -19.03
N THR A 197 31.22 18.35 -18.28
CA THR A 197 31.50 17.87 -16.93
C THR A 197 31.35 19.01 -15.92
N GLY A 198 30.53 18.86 -14.89
CA GLY A 198 30.43 19.81 -13.78
C GLY A 198 31.07 19.27 -12.52
N ASP A 199 32.13 19.92 -12.04
CA ASP A 199 32.86 19.53 -10.82
C ASP A 199 32.66 20.53 -9.68
N GLY A 200 31.73 21.47 -9.83
CA GLY A 200 31.40 22.47 -8.81
C GLY A 200 30.46 23.56 -9.30
N GLY A 201 29.81 24.24 -8.33
CA GLY A 201 28.88 25.33 -8.60
C GLY A 201 27.62 24.89 -9.31
N THR A 202 27.06 25.78 -10.13
CA THR A 202 25.79 25.56 -10.84
C THR A 202 25.98 25.62 -12.35
N ILE A 203 25.35 24.70 -13.09
CA ILE A 203 25.12 24.81 -14.53
C ILE A 203 23.62 25.02 -14.77
N GLN A 204 23.27 26.14 -15.41
CA GLN A 204 21.90 26.52 -15.70
C GLN A 204 21.65 26.46 -17.21
N PRO A 205 20.89 25.48 -17.72
CA PRO A 205 20.51 25.46 -19.11
C PRO A 205 19.36 26.45 -19.38
N GLY A 206 19.46 27.15 -20.50
CA GLY A 206 18.45 28.06 -21.04
C GLY A 206 17.77 27.55 -22.32
N ASN A 207 18.13 26.35 -22.79
CA ASN A 207 17.64 25.77 -24.03
C ASN A 207 17.64 24.22 -23.97
N ASN A 208 16.72 23.56 -24.68
CA ASN A 208 16.65 22.09 -24.75
C ASN A 208 17.93 21.44 -25.30
N SER A 209 18.68 22.13 -26.16
CA SER A 209 19.94 21.65 -26.73
C SER A 209 21.16 22.34 -26.13
N ALA A 210 21.02 22.97 -24.95
CA ALA A 210 22.11 23.70 -24.30
C ALA A 210 23.37 22.85 -24.09
N PHE A 211 23.20 21.56 -23.83
CA PHE A 211 24.28 20.61 -23.58
C PHE A 211 24.88 19.96 -24.85
N GLY A 212 24.33 20.26 -26.02
CA GLY A 212 24.71 19.62 -27.28
C GLY A 212 24.20 18.19 -27.41
N THR A 213 24.99 17.32 -28.02
CA THR A 213 24.54 15.98 -28.47
C THR A 213 25.09 14.80 -27.65
N ASN A 214 26.07 15.04 -26.77
CA ASN A 214 26.75 13.99 -26.01
C ASN A 214 26.25 13.93 -24.56
N LYS A 215 26.76 12.99 -23.74
CA LYS A 215 26.37 12.88 -22.33
C LYS A 215 26.82 14.09 -21.51
N VAL A 216 26.11 14.35 -20.42
CA VAL A 216 26.46 15.30 -19.37
C VAL A 216 26.92 14.53 -18.14
N VAL A 217 28.02 14.94 -17.53
CA VAL A 217 28.57 14.36 -16.31
C VAL A 217 28.60 15.44 -15.24
N MET A 218 28.16 15.13 -14.03
CA MET A 218 28.27 16.01 -12.88
C MET A 218 28.97 15.25 -11.76
N ASN A 219 30.22 15.58 -11.44
CA ASN A 219 30.95 14.98 -10.31
C ASN A 219 30.79 15.76 -9.00
N ALA A 220 30.22 16.96 -9.06
CA ALA A 220 29.74 17.73 -7.92
C ALA A 220 28.81 18.85 -8.43
N GLY A 221 28.23 19.64 -7.51
CA GLY A 221 27.44 20.81 -7.86
C GLY A 221 26.02 20.48 -8.33
N THR A 222 25.43 21.38 -9.12
CA THR A 222 24.00 21.33 -9.46
C THR A 222 23.72 21.71 -10.92
N ILE A 223 22.89 20.92 -11.61
CA ILE A 223 22.16 21.39 -12.80
C ILE A 223 20.85 22.02 -12.30
N TYR A 224 20.63 23.33 -12.57
CA TYR A 224 19.48 24.07 -12.03
C TYR A 224 18.71 24.85 -13.11
N PRO A 225 17.77 24.24 -13.85
CA PRO A 225 16.95 24.94 -14.83
C PRO A 225 15.87 25.79 -14.15
N THR A 226 15.89 27.12 -14.37
CA THR A 226 14.99 28.08 -13.70
C THR A 226 14.29 29.08 -14.61
N ALA A 227 14.41 28.99 -15.95
CA ALA A 227 13.73 29.90 -16.88
C ALA A 227 12.49 29.34 -17.63
N ALA A 228 12.50 28.09 -18.12
CA ALA A 228 11.35 27.47 -18.81
C ALA A 228 11.13 25.99 -18.42
N SER A 229 10.13 25.35 -19.01
CA SER A 229 10.08 23.87 -19.07
C SER A 229 11.10 23.40 -20.10
N TYR A 230 11.85 22.35 -19.79
CA TYR A 230 12.91 21.85 -20.66
C TYR A 230 12.79 20.36 -20.92
N THR A 231 13.28 19.93 -22.08
CA THR A 231 13.41 18.53 -22.44
C THR A 231 14.81 18.25 -22.96
N PHE A 232 15.54 17.40 -22.25
CA PHE A 232 16.91 17.00 -22.62
C PHE A 232 16.92 15.57 -23.14
N ALA A 233 17.67 15.34 -24.22
CA ALA A 233 17.85 14.00 -24.82
C ALA A 233 19.17 13.33 -24.40
N ASN A 234 20.10 14.10 -23.83
CA ASN A 234 21.43 13.66 -23.43
C ASN A 234 21.35 12.60 -22.33
N ASP A 235 22.25 11.64 -22.30
CA ASP A 235 22.47 10.84 -21.10
C ASP A 235 23.06 11.72 -19.99
N LEU A 236 22.73 11.41 -18.73
CA LEU A 236 23.19 12.13 -17.54
C LEU A 236 23.86 11.19 -16.56
N GLU A 237 25.02 11.60 -16.07
CA GLU A 237 25.73 10.92 -15.00
C GLU A 237 25.84 11.89 -13.81
N LEU A 238 25.28 11.51 -12.66
CA LEU A 238 25.38 12.26 -11.41
C LEU A 238 26.25 11.47 -10.42
N ASN A 239 27.38 12.03 -10.04
CA ASN A 239 28.29 11.46 -9.05
C ASN A 239 28.40 12.47 -7.90
N ASN A 240 27.74 12.21 -6.76
CA ASN A 240 27.59 13.19 -5.66
C ASN A 240 27.06 14.58 -6.10
N ALA A 241 26.20 14.60 -7.11
CA ALA A 241 25.72 15.83 -7.75
C ALA A 241 24.20 15.90 -7.78
N TRP A 242 23.70 17.10 -8.09
CA TRP A 242 22.28 17.43 -7.99
C TRP A 242 21.70 17.74 -9.37
N LEU A 243 20.57 17.12 -9.70
CA LEU A 243 19.64 17.61 -10.71
C LEU A 243 18.49 18.30 -10.00
N ARG A 244 18.39 19.62 -10.12
CA ARG A 244 17.42 20.43 -9.38
C ARG A 244 16.51 21.15 -10.37
N GLN A 245 15.20 20.98 -10.31
CA GLN A 245 14.24 21.79 -11.07
C GLN A 245 13.79 22.98 -10.22
N GLY A 246 13.72 24.18 -10.82
CA GLY A 246 13.16 25.33 -10.12
C GLY A 246 12.52 26.46 -10.91
N GLY A 247 12.11 27.49 -10.17
CA GLY A 247 11.50 28.72 -10.71
C GLY A 247 9.96 28.70 -10.81
N GLY A 248 9.28 27.71 -10.22
CA GLY A 248 7.82 27.65 -10.08
C GLY A 248 7.02 27.57 -11.39
N ASN A 249 5.76 28.06 -11.37
CA ASN A 249 4.85 28.15 -12.51
C ASN A 249 4.51 26.82 -13.21
N SER A 250 4.39 25.72 -12.45
CA SER A 250 4.10 24.38 -13.00
C SER A 250 5.07 23.93 -14.09
N ARG A 251 6.29 24.47 -14.09
CA ARG A 251 7.31 24.17 -15.11
C ARG A 251 7.87 22.77 -14.93
N LEU A 252 7.98 22.04 -16.04
CA LEU A 252 8.36 20.64 -16.08
C LEU A 252 9.78 20.49 -16.61
N LEU A 253 10.59 19.69 -15.92
CA LEU A 253 11.84 19.18 -16.45
C LEU A 253 11.62 17.76 -16.96
N THR A 254 11.88 17.51 -18.25
CA THR A 254 11.88 16.16 -18.82
C THR A 254 13.29 15.78 -19.22
N TRP A 255 13.73 14.60 -18.79
CA TRP A 255 15.02 14.03 -19.16
C TRP A 255 14.81 12.69 -19.84
N ASN A 256 14.95 12.64 -21.17
CA ASN A 256 14.67 11.45 -21.98
C ASN A 256 15.88 10.51 -22.10
N GLY A 257 17.09 11.02 -21.98
CA GLY A 257 18.28 10.17 -21.90
C GLY A 257 18.31 9.35 -20.62
N ASN A 258 19.20 8.36 -20.56
CA ASN A 258 19.39 7.57 -19.35
C ASN A 258 20.03 8.43 -18.26
N ILE A 259 19.64 8.22 -17.00
CA ILE A 259 20.27 8.84 -15.85
C ILE A 259 20.97 7.75 -15.03
N THR A 260 22.28 7.91 -14.84
CA THR A 260 23.06 7.10 -13.91
C THR A 260 23.42 7.94 -12.70
N THR A 261 23.21 7.41 -11.50
CA THR A 261 23.59 8.09 -10.25
C THR A 261 24.57 7.25 -9.44
N THR A 262 25.51 7.90 -8.76
CA THR A 262 26.41 7.28 -7.76
C THR A 262 26.61 8.21 -6.57
N GLY A 263 27.03 7.66 -5.43
CA GLY A 263 27.22 8.42 -4.20
C GLY A 263 25.94 9.12 -3.74
N SER A 264 26.06 10.22 -2.99
CA SER A 264 24.91 10.98 -2.46
C SER A 264 24.24 11.90 -3.49
N SER A 265 24.08 11.41 -4.73
CA SER A 265 23.41 12.16 -5.79
C SER A 265 21.93 12.35 -5.49
N THR A 266 21.40 13.49 -5.93
CA THR A 266 20.01 13.91 -5.64
C THR A 266 19.31 14.40 -6.90
N ILE A 267 18.09 13.93 -7.15
CA ILE A 267 17.16 14.54 -8.10
C ILE A 267 16.06 15.21 -7.28
N TYR A 268 15.81 16.50 -7.55
CA TYR A 268 15.00 17.38 -6.72
C TYR A 268 14.15 18.34 -7.56
N SER A 269 12.92 18.59 -7.12
CA SER A 269 12.05 19.67 -7.60
C SER A 269 11.79 20.67 -6.47
N ASP A 270 11.87 21.99 -6.72
CA ASP A 270 11.34 22.96 -5.76
C ASP A 270 9.79 23.00 -5.79
N GLY A 271 9.18 23.50 -4.71
CA GLY A 271 7.73 23.62 -4.63
C GLY A 271 7.17 24.52 -5.73
N SER A 272 5.93 24.27 -6.16
CA SER A 272 5.22 24.97 -7.26
C SER A 272 5.71 24.72 -8.70
N THR A 273 6.59 23.74 -8.90
CA THR A 273 6.96 23.25 -10.24
C THR A 273 6.03 22.15 -10.74
N GLY A 274 6.14 21.82 -12.02
CA GLY A 274 5.49 20.63 -12.62
C GLY A 274 6.22 19.33 -12.31
N GLY A 275 7.36 19.39 -11.61
CA GLY A 275 8.21 18.25 -11.22
C GLY A 275 9.28 17.88 -12.26
N VAL A 276 9.89 16.72 -12.04
CA VAL A 276 10.88 16.09 -12.93
C VAL A 276 10.28 14.81 -13.51
N THR A 277 10.33 14.66 -14.83
CA THR A 277 9.99 13.44 -15.57
C THR A 277 11.25 12.81 -16.14
N ILE A 278 11.50 11.55 -15.79
CA ILE A 278 12.60 10.75 -16.34
C ILE A 278 11.99 9.77 -17.36
N GLY A 279 12.32 9.98 -18.63
CA GLY A 279 11.89 9.15 -19.75
C GLY A 279 12.79 7.94 -20.01
N GLY A 280 14.10 8.09 -19.80
CA GLY A 280 15.10 7.04 -19.96
C GLY A 280 15.22 6.12 -18.74
N THR A 281 16.12 5.14 -18.81
CA THR A 281 16.43 4.27 -17.66
C THR A 281 17.05 5.09 -16.54
N LEU A 282 16.60 4.86 -15.31
CA LEU A 282 17.21 5.40 -14.10
C LEU A 282 18.04 4.28 -13.42
N ALA A 283 19.35 4.33 -13.62
CA ALA A 283 20.30 3.42 -12.98
C ALA A 283 20.86 4.08 -11.72
N ILE A 284 20.56 3.52 -10.55
CA ILE A 284 20.86 4.14 -9.27
C ILE A 284 21.92 3.33 -8.53
N GLY A 285 23.09 3.93 -8.33
CA GLY A 285 24.18 3.38 -7.56
C GLY A 285 23.93 3.45 -6.05
N ASN A 286 24.71 2.68 -5.29
CA ASN A 286 24.61 2.63 -3.82
C ASN A 286 24.78 4.03 -3.20
N GLY A 287 23.87 4.40 -2.28
CA GLY A 287 23.88 5.67 -1.55
C GLY A 287 23.14 6.84 -2.21
N ALA A 288 22.67 6.68 -3.46
CA ALA A 288 21.91 7.74 -4.12
C ALA A 288 20.48 7.84 -3.59
N THR A 289 19.96 9.07 -3.51
CA THR A 289 18.61 9.36 -3.02
C THR A 289 17.80 10.05 -4.10
N PHE A 290 16.56 9.62 -4.28
CA PHE A 290 15.61 10.37 -5.07
C PHE A 290 14.68 11.10 -4.12
N THR A 291 14.73 12.43 -4.10
CA THR A 291 13.92 13.24 -3.18
C THR A 291 12.92 14.06 -3.96
N SER A 292 11.65 13.66 -3.93
CA SER A 292 10.57 14.53 -4.39
C SER A 292 10.09 15.37 -3.22
N ASN A 293 10.40 16.67 -3.24
CA ASN A 293 9.94 17.63 -2.24
C ASN A 293 9.02 18.68 -2.89
N GLY A 294 8.03 19.17 -2.14
CA GLY A 294 7.29 20.38 -2.46
C GLY A 294 5.81 20.14 -2.77
N SER A 295 4.96 20.83 -2.01
CA SER A 295 3.50 20.78 -2.15
C SER A 295 3.05 20.92 -3.60
N SER A 296 2.25 19.96 -4.06
CA SER A 296 1.64 19.90 -5.40
C SER A 296 2.56 19.56 -6.58
N THR A 297 3.82 19.15 -6.35
CA THR A 297 4.71 18.67 -7.42
C THR A 297 4.44 17.20 -7.76
N THR A 298 4.54 16.83 -9.05
CA THR A 298 4.47 15.42 -9.49
C THR A 298 5.75 15.05 -10.21
N ASN A 299 6.57 14.22 -9.56
CA ASN A 299 7.73 13.61 -10.18
C ASN A 299 7.34 12.27 -10.82
N ARG A 300 7.89 11.98 -12.00
CA ARG A 300 7.51 10.81 -12.79
C ARG A 300 8.74 10.07 -13.27
N ILE A 301 8.72 8.75 -13.14
CA ILE A 301 9.75 7.88 -13.71
C ILE A 301 9.05 6.91 -14.67
N ASN A 302 9.32 7.09 -15.95
CA ASN A 302 8.71 6.35 -17.05
C ASN A 302 9.64 5.28 -17.63
N GLY A 303 10.95 5.39 -17.41
CA GLY A 303 11.89 4.33 -17.76
C GLY A 303 12.16 3.36 -16.61
N ASN A 304 12.85 2.26 -16.93
CA ASN A 304 13.17 1.22 -15.96
C ASN A 304 14.04 1.78 -14.82
N ILE A 305 13.81 1.30 -13.60
CA ILE A 305 14.65 1.60 -12.44
C ILE A 305 15.51 0.38 -12.14
N THR A 306 16.83 0.58 -12.02
CA THR A 306 17.80 -0.48 -11.74
C THR A 306 18.76 -0.05 -10.63
N GLY A 307 19.28 -1.02 -9.86
CA GLY A 307 20.34 -0.82 -8.88
C GLY A 307 19.98 -1.22 -7.44
N THR A 308 20.98 -1.54 -6.62
CA THR A 308 20.79 -2.03 -5.25
C THR A 308 20.88 -0.90 -4.21
N GLY A 309 19.98 -0.88 -3.22
CA GLY A 309 20.10 0.01 -2.04
C GLY A 309 19.51 1.42 -2.20
N VAL A 310 18.57 1.61 -3.12
CA VAL A 310 17.97 2.92 -3.41
C VAL A 310 16.97 3.37 -2.36
N ASN A 311 17.15 4.57 -1.80
CA ASN A 311 16.11 5.20 -0.99
C ASN A 311 15.30 6.23 -1.80
N PHE A 312 14.00 6.00 -1.94
CA PHE A 312 13.06 7.01 -2.42
C PHE A 312 12.54 7.79 -1.22
N ASN A 313 12.64 9.11 -1.24
CA ASN A 313 12.07 9.97 -0.21
C ASN A 313 11.02 10.90 -0.84
N VAL A 314 9.75 10.65 -0.53
CA VAL A 314 8.62 11.42 -1.05
C VAL A 314 8.09 12.30 0.08
N ASP A 315 8.29 13.60 -0.03
CA ASP A 315 8.04 14.55 1.06
C ASP A 315 7.20 15.75 0.59
N GLY A 316 5.94 15.85 1.03
CA GLY A 316 4.98 16.83 0.53
C GLY A 316 4.69 16.78 -0.98
N ALA A 317 4.99 15.68 -1.68
CA ALA A 317 4.93 15.59 -3.14
C ALA A 317 4.26 14.32 -3.65
N THR A 318 4.07 14.23 -4.97
CA THR A 318 3.76 12.96 -5.65
C THR A 318 5.00 12.42 -6.36
N LEU A 319 5.26 11.12 -6.22
CA LEU A 319 6.15 10.36 -7.10
C LEU A 319 5.35 9.24 -7.79
N GLU A 320 5.38 9.19 -9.11
CA GLU A 320 4.74 8.14 -9.89
C GLU A 320 5.75 7.30 -10.69
N LEU A 321 5.65 5.98 -10.54
CA LEU A 321 6.48 5.02 -11.28
C LEU A 321 5.61 4.27 -12.29
N SER A 322 6.00 4.29 -13.56
CA SER A 322 5.20 3.69 -14.65
C SER A 322 5.92 2.62 -15.47
N ALA A 323 7.16 2.29 -15.13
CA ALA A 323 7.93 1.19 -15.72
C ALA A 323 8.46 0.24 -14.64
N ALA A 324 9.12 -0.84 -15.07
CA ALA A 324 9.60 -1.88 -14.17
C ALA A 324 10.64 -1.36 -13.17
N THR A 325 10.55 -1.83 -11.91
CA THR A 325 11.37 -1.29 -10.81
C THR A 325 12.20 -2.37 -10.11
N ASN A 326 13.41 -2.61 -10.57
CA ASN A 326 14.32 -3.55 -9.91
C ASN A 326 15.29 -2.81 -8.98
N HIS A 327 14.81 -2.42 -7.79
CA HIS A 327 15.64 -1.88 -6.71
C HIS A 327 15.38 -2.63 -5.39
N THR A 328 16.25 -2.42 -4.38
CA THR A 328 16.20 -3.11 -3.09
C THR A 328 16.29 -2.21 -1.85
N GLY A 329 16.19 -0.89 -1.99
CA GLY A 329 16.23 0.03 -0.84
C GLY A 329 14.84 0.46 -0.36
N THR A 330 14.80 1.47 0.53
CA THR A 330 13.57 1.86 1.23
C THR A 330 12.87 3.03 0.56
N THR A 331 11.56 2.91 0.32
CA THR A 331 10.72 4.04 -0.07
C THR A 331 10.06 4.65 1.16
N THR A 332 10.39 5.89 1.49
CA THR A 332 9.77 6.67 2.56
C THR A 332 8.78 7.67 1.96
N ILE A 333 7.57 7.71 2.52
CA ILE A 333 6.48 8.60 2.12
C ILE A 333 6.09 9.43 3.35
N SER A 334 6.25 10.74 3.31
CA SER A 334 6.02 11.65 4.44
C SER A 334 5.17 12.87 4.08
N ASN A 335 4.61 13.52 5.10
CA ASN A 335 4.03 14.87 5.00
C ASN A 335 2.94 15.03 3.92
N GLY A 336 1.98 14.10 3.85
CA GLY A 336 0.86 14.19 2.90
C GLY A 336 1.22 13.75 1.49
N SER A 337 2.37 13.08 1.33
CA SER A 337 2.87 12.62 0.05
C SER A 337 2.06 11.48 -0.55
N VAL A 338 2.23 11.30 -1.86
CA VAL A 338 1.69 10.15 -2.55
C VAL A 338 2.76 9.47 -3.39
N PHE A 339 3.02 8.19 -3.09
CA PHE A 339 3.77 7.32 -3.98
C PHE A 339 2.77 6.49 -4.80
N ARG A 340 2.80 6.62 -6.13
CA ARG A 340 1.87 5.93 -7.03
C ARG A 340 2.62 4.97 -7.93
N LEU A 341 2.25 3.70 -7.89
CA LEU A 341 2.58 2.75 -8.94
C LEU A 341 1.50 2.81 -10.01
N GLN A 342 1.91 2.81 -11.27
CA GLN A 342 1.01 2.90 -12.42
C GLN A 342 0.83 1.55 -13.13
N PRO A 343 -0.25 1.42 -13.94
CA PRO A 343 -0.62 0.22 -14.69
C PRO A 343 0.51 -0.60 -15.35
N ASN A 344 1.58 0.06 -15.80
CA ASN A 344 2.68 -0.55 -16.54
C ASN A 344 3.96 -0.78 -15.70
N GLY A 345 3.96 -0.37 -14.43
CA GLY A 345 5.08 -0.53 -13.52
C GLY A 345 5.15 -1.95 -12.95
N THR A 346 5.93 -2.83 -13.57
CA THR A 346 6.10 -4.20 -13.09
C THR A 346 7.13 -4.28 -11.94
N ILE A 347 6.66 -4.79 -10.79
CA ILE A 347 7.42 -5.42 -9.71
C ILE A 347 8.26 -4.47 -8.83
N LEU A 348 7.80 -4.23 -7.59
CA LEU A 348 8.63 -3.91 -6.43
C LEU A 348 8.78 -5.21 -5.61
N SER A 349 9.59 -6.16 -6.07
CA SER A 349 9.55 -7.50 -5.44
C SER A 349 10.15 -7.53 -4.05
N SER A 350 10.94 -6.54 -3.62
CA SER A 350 11.71 -6.64 -2.37
C SER A 350 12.00 -5.32 -1.64
N ASN A 351 11.42 -4.18 -2.05
CA ASN A 351 11.66 -2.89 -1.40
C ASN A 351 10.78 -2.72 -0.18
N ASN A 352 11.33 -2.15 0.89
CA ASN A 352 10.51 -1.78 2.05
C ASN A 352 9.87 -0.41 1.80
N VAL A 353 8.61 -0.23 2.22
CA VAL A 353 7.90 1.05 2.17
C VAL A 353 7.59 1.51 3.59
N VAL A 354 7.91 2.77 3.88
CA VAL A 354 7.61 3.44 5.15
C VAL A 354 6.67 4.61 4.87
N ILE A 355 5.50 4.65 5.52
CA ILE A 355 4.45 5.63 5.28
C ILE A 355 4.17 6.41 6.57
N ASN A 356 4.56 7.68 6.61
CA ASN A 356 4.46 8.54 7.78
C ASN A 356 3.58 9.78 7.50
N GLY A 357 2.75 10.18 8.44
CA GLY A 357 1.94 11.39 8.39
C GLY A 357 0.55 11.22 7.77
N ASN A 358 -0.36 12.14 8.10
CA ASN A 358 -1.78 12.10 7.74
C ASN A 358 -2.14 13.18 6.68
N PRO A 359 -2.66 12.84 5.47
CA PRO A 359 -2.72 11.51 4.86
C PRO A 359 -1.56 11.30 3.87
N SER A 360 -0.54 10.52 4.27
CA SER A 360 0.45 9.98 3.33
C SER A 360 -0.06 8.68 2.73
N ASN A 361 0.07 8.52 1.41
CA ASN A 361 -0.58 7.46 0.66
C ASN A 361 0.40 6.65 -0.19
N PHE A 362 0.36 5.32 -0.03
CA PHE A 362 0.92 4.40 -1.02
C PHE A 362 -0.21 3.87 -1.91
N ASN A 363 -0.24 4.34 -3.16
CA ASN A 363 -1.26 3.95 -4.13
C ASN A 363 -0.70 2.95 -5.11
N ILE A 364 -1.28 1.76 -5.14
CA ILE A 364 -0.90 0.72 -6.08
C ILE A 364 -2.00 0.64 -7.14
N ARG A 365 -1.72 1.14 -8.35
CA ARG A 365 -2.58 0.97 -9.53
C ARG A 365 -1.87 0.06 -10.50
N ASN A 366 -2.47 -1.08 -10.83
CA ASN A 366 -1.85 -2.03 -11.76
C ASN A 366 -2.88 -2.59 -12.75
N THR A 367 -2.45 -2.84 -14.00
CA THR A 367 -3.21 -3.58 -15.02
C THR A 367 -2.59 -4.94 -15.35
N VAL A 368 -1.55 -5.34 -14.62
CA VAL A 368 -0.88 -6.64 -14.72
C VAL A 368 -0.83 -7.30 -13.35
N GLY A 369 -0.87 -8.63 -13.29
CA GLY A 369 -0.73 -9.35 -12.03
C GLY A 369 0.58 -9.00 -11.30
N TRP A 370 0.55 -8.80 -9.99
CA TRP A 370 1.76 -8.45 -9.20
C TRP A 370 1.81 -9.15 -7.86
N VAL A 371 3.04 -9.37 -7.40
CA VAL A 371 3.38 -9.82 -6.05
C VAL A 371 4.39 -8.84 -5.46
N TYR A 372 4.08 -8.28 -4.29
CA TYR A 372 4.98 -7.42 -3.52
C TYR A 372 5.41 -8.12 -2.24
N ASN A 373 6.71 -8.40 -2.11
CA ASN A 373 7.25 -9.14 -0.97
C ASN A 373 7.95 -8.25 0.06
N GLY A 374 8.17 -6.97 -0.23
CA GLY A 374 8.77 -6.05 0.73
C GLY A 374 7.83 -5.75 1.89
N THR A 375 8.36 -5.24 3.01
CA THR A 375 7.49 -4.85 4.14
C THR A 375 6.87 -3.47 3.89
N ILE A 376 5.68 -3.23 4.44
CA ILE A 376 5.08 -1.91 4.50
C ILE A 376 4.87 -1.55 5.97
N SER A 377 5.40 -0.43 6.42
CA SER A 377 5.27 0.05 7.79
C SER A 377 4.85 1.52 7.82
N GLY A 378 4.31 1.99 8.95
CA GLY A 378 4.04 3.40 9.16
C GLY A 378 3.95 3.81 10.62
N ASP A 379 3.55 5.06 10.84
CA ASP A 379 3.41 5.73 12.14
C ASP A 379 1.97 5.70 12.71
N GLY A 380 1.08 4.94 12.09
CA GLY A 380 -0.34 4.84 12.42
C GLY A 380 -1.23 5.85 11.70
N LEU A 381 -0.66 6.72 10.84
CA LEU A 381 -1.40 7.76 10.12
C LEU A 381 -1.47 7.54 8.60
N GLY A 382 -0.46 6.85 8.05
CA GLY A 382 -0.37 6.54 6.62
C GLY A 382 -1.39 5.50 6.15
N GLN A 383 -1.61 5.44 4.83
CA GLN A 383 -2.59 4.56 4.20
C GLN A 383 -2.02 3.83 2.97
N ILE A 384 -2.52 2.60 2.72
CA ILE A 384 -2.37 1.90 1.45
C ILE A 384 -3.69 1.95 0.68
N ASN A 385 -3.63 2.26 -0.61
CA ASN A 385 -4.77 2.12 -1.52
C ASN A 385 -4.43 1.13 -2.65
N LEU A 386 -5.03 -0.05 -2.58
CA LEU A 386 -4.93 -1.11 -3.58
C LEU A 386 -6.02 -0.90 -4.64
N ASN A 387 -5.63 -0.41 -5.81
CA ASN A 387 -6.52 -0.06 -6.91
C ASN A 387 -6.14 -0.90 -8.15
N SER A 388 -6.18 -2.24 -8.05
CA SER A 388 -5.79 -3.12 -9.16
C SER A 388 -6.94 -3.35 -10.14
N GLY A 389 -6.61 -3.35 -11.44
CA GLY A 389 -7.46 -3.85 -12.52
C GLY A 389 -7.19 -5.32 -12.87
N THR A 390 -6.28 -5.98 -12.15
CA THR A 390 -5.93 -7.41 -12.25
C THR A 390 -5.69 -8.03 -10.88
N ASN A 391 -5.47 -9.34 -10.81
CA ASN A 391 -5.14 -10.02 -9.56
C ASN A 391 -3.86 -9.45 -8.93
N ALA A 392 -3.85 -9.36 -7.60
CA ALA A 392 -2.81 -8.67 -6.84
C ALA A 392 -2.41 -9.48 -5.61
N THR A 393 -1.15 -9.46 -5.19
CA THR A 393 -0.71 -10.09 -3.95
C THR A 393 0.24 -9.19 -3.16
N LEU A 394 -0.14 -8.90 -1.92
CA LEU A 394 0.71 -8.27 -0.91
C LEU A 394 1.23 -9.36 0.03
N ALA A 395 2.46 -9.80 -0.21
CA ALA A 395 3.08 -10.92 0.48
C ALA A 395 3.97 -10.52 1.66
N GLY A 396 4.56 -9.32 1.63
CA GLY A 396 5.32 -8.81 2.77
C GLY A 396 4.43 -8.29 3.89
N ALA A 397 4.98 -8.24 5.11
CA ALA A 397 4.26 -7.81 6.30
C ALA A 397 3.82 -6.33 6.20
N VAL A 398 2.65 -6.03 6.79
CA VAL A 398 2.05 -4.69 6.84
C VAL A 398 1.84 -4.29 8.30
N SER A 399 2.35 -3.13 8.73
CA SER A 399 2.20 -2.68 10.12
C SER A 399 2.10 -1.17 10.26
N GLY A 400 1.50 -0.71 11.35
CA GLY A 400 1.54 0.72 11.73
C GLY A 400 0.86 1.64 10.72
N LEU A 401 -0.23 1.20 10.09
CA LEU A 401 -1.01 2.05 9.18
C LEU A 401 -2.34 2.45 9.80
N ALA A 402 -2.90 3.57 9.35
CA ALA A 402 -4.28 3.93 9.68
C ALA A 402 -5.26 3.00 8.94
N SER A 403 -5.03 2.77 7.64
CA SER A 403 -5.91 1.92 6.84
C SER A 403 -5.24 1.22 5.67
N ILE A 404 -5.84 0.09 5.30
CA ILE A 404 -5.63 -0.63 4.05
C ILE A 404 -6.94 -0.57 3.27
N ASN A 405 -6.97 0.17 2.17
CA ASN A 405 -8.14 0.35 1.35
C ASN A 405 -8.01 -0.48 0.06
N VAL A 406 -8.97 -1.37 -0.18
CA VAL A 406 -9.05 -2.22 -1.37
C VAL A 406 -10.16 -1.70 -2.26
N ASN A 407 -9.76 -1.06 -3.36
CA ASN A 407 -10.65 -0.42 -4.32
C ASN A 407 -10.61 -1.07 -5.72
N SER A 408 -10.13 -2.32 -5.79
CA SER A 408 -9.99 -3.06 -7.04
C SER A 408 -11.34 -3.28 -7.74
N ALA A 409 -11.37 -3.28 -9.06
CA ALA A 409 -12.60 -3.57 -9.82
C ALA A 409 -12.53 -5.00 -10.37
N ASN A 410 -13.47 -5.85 -9.95
CA ASN A 410 -13.71 -7.22 -10.42
C ASN A 410 -12.49 -8.17 -10.38
N THR A 411 -11.57 -7.99 -9.42
CA THR A 411 -10.33 -8.78 -9.35
C THR A 411 -9.99 -9.25 -7.95
N ASP A 412 -9.21 -10.33 -7.88
CA ASP A 412 -8.78 -10.96 -6.63
C ASP A 412 -7.52 -10.28 -6.11
N THR A 413 -7.62 -9.61 -4.97
CA THR A 413 -6.48 -9.12 -4.20
C THR A 413 -6.22 -10.07 -3.04
N THR A 414 -5.00 -10.54 -2.88
CA THR A 414 -4.59 -11.38 -1.75
C THR A 414 -3.63 -10.60 -0.85
N ILE A 415 -3.87 -10.62 0.46
CA ILE A 415 -2.86 -10.21 1.45
C ILE A 415 -2.45 -11.47 2.20
N SER A 416 -1.24 -11.94 1.92
CA SER A 416 -0.64 -13.11 2.55
C SER A 416 0.43 -12.75 3.59
N GLY A 417 0.90 -11.50 3.59
CA GLY A 417 1.72 -10.97 4.67
C GLY A 417 0.92 -10.72 5.94
N LYS A 418 1.59 -10.81 7.10
CA LYS A 418 0.99 -10.49 8.41
C LYS A 418 0.57 -9.02 8.45
N ILE A 419 -0.64 -8.73 8.91
CA ILE A 419 -1.13 -7.38 9.17
C ILE A 419 -1.14 -7.13 10.68
N SER A 420 -0.53 -6.01 11.11
CA SER A 420 -0.35 -5.66 12.53
C SER A 420 -0.68 -4.20 12.85
N GLY A 421 -1.06 -3.95 14.12
CA GLY A 421 -1.28 -2.58 14.64
C GLY A 421 -2.69 -2.04 14.42
N GLY A 422 -2.87 -0.72 14.51
CA GLY A 422 -4.19 -0.06 14.49
C GLY A 422 -4.91 -0.01 13.14
N SER A 423 -4.45 -0.78 12.15
CA SER A 423 -4.95 -0.68 10.78
C SER A 423 -6.40 -1.15 10.65
N VAL A 424 -7.24 -0.29 10.08
CA VAL A 424 -8.59 -0.65 9.60
C VAL A 424 -8.47 -1.19 8.18
N ILE A 425 -9.19 -2.26 7.86
CA ILE A 425 -9.25 -2.80 6.50
C ILE A 425 -10.58 -2.36 5.88
N ASN A 426 -10.52 -1.69 4.73
CA ASN A 426 -11.70 -1.25 3.98
C ASN A 426 -11.74 -1.91 2.61
N ILE A 427 -12.87 -2.52 2.28
CA ILE A 427 -13.13 -3.08 0.94
C ILE A 427 -14.23 -2.24 0.30
N GLN A 428 -13.90 -1.50 -0.76
CA GLN A 428 -14.80 -0.50 -1.37
C GLN A 428 -14.60 -0.37 -2.88
N SER A 429 -15.55 -0.83 -3.70
CA SER A 429 -15.52 -0.59 -5.16
C SER A 429 -16.87 -0.89 -5.82
N SER A 430 -17.20 -0.18 -6.90
CA SER A 430 -18.40 -0.43 -7.69
C SER A 430 -18.35 -1.75 -8.48
N GLY A 431 -17.16 -2.36 -8.61
CA GLY A 431 -16.95 -3.59 -9.38
C GLY A 431 -16.80 -4.86 -8.53
N ASN A 432 -17.50 -5.01 -7.40
CA ASN A 432 -17.50 -6.26 -6.60
C ASN A 432 -16.09 -6.87 -6.35
N PRO A 433 -15.16 -6.15 -5.68
CA PRO A 433 -13.81 -6.65 -5.41
C PRO A 433 -13.83 -7.93 -4.56
N ARG A 434 -12.82 -8.78 -4.71
CA ARG A 434 -12.55 -9.84 -3.73
C ARG A 434 -11.20 -9.59 -3.06
N LEU A 435 -11.19 -9.49 -1.74
CA LEU A 435 -9.99 -9.49 -0.90
C LEU A 435 -9.86 -10.86 -0.22
N THR A 436 -8.73 -11.55 -0.39
CA THR A 436 -8.41 -12.77 0.34
C THR A 436 -7.36 -12.49 1.40
N LEU A 437 -7.65 -12.79 2.67
CA LEU A 437 -6.67 -12.78 3.76
C LEU A 437 -6.18 -14.20 4.03
N SER A 438 -4.87 -14.42 4.06
CA SER A 438 -4.33 -15.80 4.17
C SER A 438 -3.38 -16.01 5.37
N ASN A 439 -3.03 -14.95 6.10
CA ASN A 439 -2.07 -15.02 7.20
C ASN A 439 -2.79 -15.24 8.54
N THR A 440 -2.55 -16.38 9.19
CA THR A 440 -3.15 -16.73 10.50
C THR A 440 -2.51 -16.01 11.68
N GLY A 441 -1.43 -15.25 11.44
CA GLY A 441 -0.74 -14.47 12.46
C GLY A 441 -1.25 -13.03 12.56
N ASN A 442 -2.30 -12.65 11.82
CA ASN A 442 -2.82 -11.28 11.86
C ASN A 442 -3.19 -10.86 13.29
N ASP A 443 -2.78 -9.65 13.69
CA ASP A 443 -2.99 -9.07 15.03
C ASP A 443 -3.36 -7.58 14.96
N PHE A 444 -3.95 -7.16 13.85
CA PHE A 444 -4.48 -5.81 13.72
C PHE A 444 -5.68 -5.58 14.66
N THR A 445 -5.84 -4.35 15.14
CA THR A 445 -6.88 -4.01 16.14
C THR A 445 -8.03 -3.19 15.55
N GLY A 446 -7.88 -2.70 14.32
CA GLY A 446 -8.95 -2.03 13.58
C GLY A 446 -9.99 -3.03 13.05
N ASN A 447 -11.23 -2.56 12.86
CA ASN A 447 -12.28 -3.39 12.26
C ASN A 447 -11.99 -3.67 10.77
N THR A 448 -12.58 -4.75 10.26
CA THR A 448 -12.65 -5.00 8.82
C THR A 448 -14.02 -4.55 8.29
N THR A 449 -14.04 -3.53 7.43
CA THR A 449 -15.26 -2.95 6.87
C THR A 449 -15.42 -3.29 5.39
N ILE A 450 -16.58 -3.85 5.04
CA ILE A 450 -16.95 -4.25 3.69
C ILE A 450 -18.05 -3.30 3.20
N PHE A 451 -17.67 -2.29 2.42
CA PHE A 451 -18.59 -1.36 1.75
C PHE A 451 -19.17 -1.95 0.46
N SER A 452 -18.45 -2.88 -0.16
CA SER A 452 -18.92 -3.69 -1.26
C SER A 452 -17.98 -4.86 -1.46
N GLY A 453 -18.38 -5.84 -2.28
CA GLY A 453 -17.46 -6.90 -2.64
C GLY A 453 -17.48 -8.08 -1.68
N THR A 454 -16.37 -8.80 -1.63
CA THR A 454 -16.17 -10.00 -0.84
C THR A 454 -14.86 -9.92 -0.06
N LEU A 455 -14.92 -10.14 1.25
CA LEU A 455 -13.81 -10.62 2.04
C LEU A 455 -13.83 -12.15 2.03
N ARG A 456 -12.81 -12.79 1.48
CA ARG A 456 -12.66 -14.26 1.43
C ARG A 456 -11.60 -14.71 2.42
N LEU A 457 -11.89 -15.78 3.14
CA LEU A 457 -10.90 -16.45 3.98
C LEU A 457 -9.97 -17.31 3.10
N GLY A 458 -8.67 -17.07 3.20
CA GLY A 458 -7.62 -17.91 2.62
C GLY A 458 -7.10 -18.97 3.59
N ASN A 459 -7.41 -18.83 4.88
CA ASN A 459 -7.14 -19.80 5.95
C ASN A 459 -8.12 -19.53 7.12
N SER A 460 -8.15 -20.41 8.12
CA SER A 460 -8.86 -20.16 9.38
C SER A 460 -8.13 -19.16 10.28
N GLY A 461 -8.88 -18.33 11.01
CA GLY A 461 -8.29 -17.40 11.98
C GLY A 461 -7.47 -16.28 11.32
N VAL A 462 -7.95 -15.73 10.20
CA VAL A 462 -7.23 -14.66 9.47
C VAL A 462 -7.75 -13.28 9.82
N VAL A 463 -8.96 -13.20 10.40
CA VAL A 463 -9.46 -12.00 11.08
C VAL A 463 -9.19 -12.14 12.58
N PRO A 464 -8.57 -11.16 13.25
CA PRO A 464 -8.31 -11.22 14.68
C PRO A 464 -9.60 -11.32 15.51
N ASP A 465 -9.65 -12.30 16.42
CA ASP A 465 -10.82 -12.68 17.23
C ASP A 465 -11.50 -11.54 18.01
N ALA A 466 -10.78 -10.46 18.32
CA ALA A 466 -11.30 -9.31 19.05
C ALA A 466 -11.91 -8.24 18.14
N THR A 467 -11.63 -8.28 16.83
CA THR A 467 -12.06 -7.27 15.85
C THR A 467 -13.38 -7.65 15.20
N SER A 468 -14.19 -6.65 14.85
CA SER A 468 -15.48 -6.89 14.19
C SER A 468 -15.35 -6.88 12.67
N VAL A 469 -16.21 -7.66 12.01
CA VAL A 469 -16.51 -7.51 10.58
C VAL A 469 -17.74 -6.63 10.43
N VAL A 470 -17.58 -5.50 9.75
CA VAL A 470 -18.59 -4.46 9.59
C VAL A 470 -19.06 -4.42 8.14
N PHE A 471 -20.35 -4.58 7.92
CA PHE A 471 -20.98 -4.49 6.61
C PHE A 471 -21.61 -3.09 6.49
N SER A 472 -21.12 -2.31 5.52
CA SER A 472 -21.65 -0.97 5.21
C SER A 472 -22.01 -0.81 3.72
N PRO A 473 -22.71 -1.76 3.08
CA PRO A 473 -23.10 -1.63 1.68
C PRO A 473 -24.08 -0.49 1.42
N ALA A 474 -23.87 0.25 0.34
CA ALA A 474 -24.88 1.15 -0.19
C ALA A 474 -26.12 0.37 -0.69
N THR A 475 -27.26 1.04 -0.86
CA THR A 475 -28.48 0.42 -1.39
C THR A 475 -28.21 -0.24 -2.74
N GLY A 476 -28.65 -1.49 -2.91
CA GLY A 476 -28.43 -2.28 -4.13
C GLY A 476 -27.02 -2.88 -4.28
N VAL A 477 -26.11 -2.59 -3.35
CA VAL A 477 -24.76 -3.18 -3.29
C VAL A 477 -24.76 -4.37 -2.35
N THR A 478 -23.93 -5.36 -2.65
CA THR A 478 -23.70 -6.53 -1.80
C THR A 478 -22.30 -6.50 -1.19
N SER A 479 -22.22 -6.77 0.11
CA SER A 479 -21.00 -6.99 0.87
C SER A 479 -21.03 -8.40 1.45
N THR A 480 -19.98 -9.19 1.19
CA THR A 480 -19.93 -10.61 1.55
C THR A 480 -18.71 -10.93 2.41
N LEU A 481 -18.90 -11.70 3.48
CA LEU A 481 -17.86 -12.50 4.11
C LEU A 481 -17.98 -13.94 3.57
N GLU A 482 -16.99 -14.37 2.79
CA GLU A 482 -16.93 -15.70 2.18
C GLU A 482 -16.03 -16.61 3.03
N MET A 483 -16.66 -17.55 3.74
CA MET A 483 -16.01 -18.49 4.66
C MET A 483 -15.08 -19.47 3.93
N ASN A 484 -15.40 -19.79 2.67
CA ASN A 484 -14.56 -20.59 1.77
C ASN A 484 -14.06 -21.93 2.39
N GLY A 485 -14.90 -22.62 3.15
CA GLY A 485 -14.54 -23.89 3.80
C GLY A 485 -13.63 -23.75 5.02
N PHE A 486 -13.38 -22.53 5.50
CA PHE A 486 -12.61 -22.25 6.71
C PHE A 486 -13.52 -21.87 7.88
N ASN A 487 -13.01 -22.08 9.09
CA ASN A 487 -13.60 -21.56 10.33
C ASN A 487 -13.05 -20.17 10.63
N GLU A 488 -13.86 -19.30 11.23
CA GLU A 488 -13.42 -17.96 11.65
C GLU A 488 -14.04 -17.56 12.98
N THR A 489 -13.28 -16.80 13.78
CA THR A 489 -13.75 -16.15 14.99
C THR A 489 -13.66 -14.64 14.81
N VAL A 490 -14.74 -13.92 15.11
CA VAL A 490 -14.77 -12.44 15.05
C VAL A 490 -15.34 -11.86 16.34
N GLY A 491 -14.92 -10.66 16.70
CA GLY A 491 -15.40 -9.93 17.87
C GLY A 491 -16.84 -9.44 17.73
N GLY A 492 -17.36 -9.39 16.50
CA GLY A 492 -18.73 -9.02 16.19
C GLY A 492 -19.02 -9.05 14.68
N LEU A 493 -20.30 -9.22 14.33
CA LEU A 493 -20.83 -8.94 12.99
C LEU A 493 -21.80 -7.77 13.07
N ILE A 494 -21.54 -6.72 12.30
CA ILE A 494 -22.27 -5.46 12.40
C ILE A 494 -22.78 -5.06 11.02
N THR A 495 -24.05 -4.72 10.90
CA THR A 495 -24.61 -4.05 9.72
C THR A 495 -24.92 -2.59 10.03
N ASN A 496 -24.31 -1.66 9.29
CA ASN A 496 -24.49 -0.21 9.49
C ASN A 496 -25.50 0.43 8.51
N THR A 497 -25.81 -0.24 7.40
CA THR A 497 -26.62 0.31 6.31
C THR A 497 -27.56 -0.74 5.74
N ALA A 498 -28.52 -0.29 4.92
CA ALA A 498 -29.60 -1.12 4.38
C ALA A 498 -29.25 -1.89 3.09
N GLY A 499 -27.98 -1.86 2.63
CA GLY A 499 -27.56 -2.71 1.50
C GLY A 499 -27.52 -4.20 1.87
N ASN A 500 -27.20 -5.04 0.90
CA ASN A 500 -27.22 -6.49 1.09
C ASN A 500 -25.94 -6.95 1.82
N SER A 501 -26.09 -7.48 3.03
CA SER A 501 -24.98 -8.03 3.82
C SER A 501 -25.09 -9.55 3.87
N VAL A 502 -24.01 -10.25 3.59
CA VAL A 502 -24.01 -11.71 3.47
C VAL A 502 -22.80 -12.32 4.17
N VAL A 503 -23.04 -13.42 4.91
CA VAL A 503 -22.01 -14.41 5.22
C VAL A 503 -22.35 -15.69 4.44
N ASP A 504 -21.38 -16.23 3.70
CA ASP A 504 -21.61 -17.43 2.89
C ASP A 504 -20.44 -18.40 3.00
N ASN A 505 -20.75 -19.68 3.21
CA ASN A 505 -19.81 -20.75 2.89
C ASN A 505 -20.08 -21.27 1.48
N THR A 506 -19.24 -20.86 0.54
CA THR A 506 -19.31 -21.20 -0.90
C THR A 506 -18.52 -22.45 -1.26
N ALA A 507 -17.68 -22.98 -0.37
CA ALA A 507 -16.84 -24.14 -0.65
C ALA A 507 -17.68 -25.43 -0.67
N ALA A 508 -17.58 -26.19 -1.76
CA ALA A 508 -18.28 -27.47 -1.87
C ALA A 508 -17.73 -28.51 -0.88
N SER A 509 -18.62 -29.28 -0.27
CA SER A 509 -18.32 -30.43 0.61
C SER A 509 -17.40 -30.13 1.80
N THR A 510 -17.20 -28.86 2.13
CA THR A 510 -16.31 -28.43 3.22
C THR A 510 -17.09 -27.59 4.20
N ASN A 511 -17.31 -28.12 5.40
CA ASN A 511 -18.07 -27.43 6.44
C ASN A 511 -17.25 -26.29 7.06
N SER A 512 -17.95 -25.22 7.46
CA SER A 512 -17.37 -24.08 8.15
C SER A 512 -18.12 -23.80 9.45
N THR A 513 -17.42 -23.21 10.42
CA THR A 513 -18.01 -22.63 11.62
C THR A 513 -17.65 -21.15 11.70
N LEU A 514 -18.68 -20.29 11.79
CA LEU A 514 -18.51 -18.89 12.17
C LEU A 514 -18.72 -18.76 13.68
N THR A 515 -17.70 -18.30 14.39
CA THR A 515 -17.79 -17.97 15.82
C THR A 515 -17.86 -16.47 16.01
N VAL A 516 -18.89 -16.00 16.71
CA VAL A 516 -19.04 -14.60 17.12
C VAL A 516 -18.71 -14.49 18.59
N ASN A 517 -17.50 -14.05 18.90
CA ASN A 517 -17.05 -13.73 20.25
C ASN A 517 -17.47 -12.31 20.61
N ALA A 518 -18.78 -12.10 20.82
CA ALA A 518 -19.35 -10.78 21.01
C ALA A 518 -18.73 -10.06 22.22
N THR A 519 -17.80 -9.13 21.94
CA THR A 519 -17.14 -8.28 22.94
C THR A 519 -17.93 -7.00 23.24
N ALA A 520 -18.89 -6.68 22.36
CA ALA A 520 -19.90 -5.65 22.51
C ALA A 520 -21.21 -6.10 21.86
N ASN A 521 -22.33 -5.43 22.20
CA ASN A 521 -23.60 -5.71 21.55
C ASN A 521 -23.50 -5.44 20.05
N SER A 522 -23.90 -6.41 19.23
CA SER A 522 -23.83 -6.30 17.77
C SER A 522 -25.09 -6.84 17.11
N THR A 523 -25.45 -6.27 15.97
CA THR A 523 -26.60 -6.69 15.16
C THR A 523 -26.14 -6.95 13.74
N PHE A 524 -26.46 -8.13 13.21
CA PHE A 524 -26.29 -8.48 11.82
C PHE A 524 -27.66 -8.63 11.14
N ALA A 525 -28.05 -7.63 10.36
CA ALA A 525 -29.31 -7.63 9.62
C ALA A 525 -29.26 -8.40 8.29
N GLY A 526 -28.10 -8.93 7.92
CA GLY A 526 -27.89 -9.68 6.69
C GLY A 526 -28.33 -11.15 6.76
N ALA A 527 -27.95 -11.91 5.73
CA ALA A 527 -28.21 -13.34 5.64
C ALA A 527 -26.92 -14.16 5.86
N ILE A 528 -26.98 -15.15 6.73
CA ILE A 528 -25.97 -16.22 6.87
C ILE A 528 -26.46 -17.45 6.11
N ARG A 529 -25.63 -18.00 5.21
CA ARG A 529 -25.99 -19.12 4.31
C ARG A 529 -24.79 -20.02 3.98
N ASN A 530 -25.05 -21.19 3.39
CA ASN A 530 -24.03 -22.08 2.82
C ASN A 530 -24.43 -22.53 1.42
N THR A 531 -24.00 -21.80 0.40
CA THR A 531 -24.29 -22.17 -1.00
C THR A 531 -23.34 -23.19 -1.60
N GLY A 532 -22.25 -23.52 -0.91
CA GLY A 532 -21.39 -24.64 -1.25
C GLY A 532 -22.15 -25.96 -1.22
N ALA A 533 -22.18 -26.67 -2.34
CA ALA A 533 -22.92 -27.93 -2.46
C ALA A 533 -22.40 -28.98 -1.46
N GLY A 534 -23.30 -29.56 -0.67
CA GLY A 534 -22.98 -30.58 0.33
C GLY A 534 -22.17 -30.07 1.53
N ALA A 535 -21.98 -28.76 1.67
CA ALA A 535 -21.36 -28.14 2.84
C ALA A 535 -22.43 -27.63 3.81
N THR A 536 -22.06 -27.48 5.08
CA THR A 536 -22.82 -26.74 6.08
C THR A 536 -22.04 -25.51 6.55
N LEU A 537 -22.76 -24.53 7.09
CA LEU A 537 -22.19 -23.47 7.91
C LEU A 537 -22.84 -23.56 9.28
N ALA A 538 -22.06 -23.71 10.35
CA ALA A 538 -22.51 -23.63 11.73
C ALA A 538 -22.26 -22.23 12.30
N LEU A 539 -23.09 -21.81 13.24
CA LEU A 539 -22.93 -20.54 13.96
C LEU A 539 -22.67 -20.84 15.44
N THR A 540 -21.61 -20.28 16.00
CA THR A 540 -21.34 -20.32 17.45
C THR A 540 -21.34 -18.91 18.02
N LYS A 541 -22.18 -18.64 19.01
CA LYS A 541 -22.16 -17.43 19.81
C LYS A 541 -21.38 -17.69 21.09
N THR A 542 -20.34 -16.88 21.33
CA THR A 542 -19.60 -16.80 22.59
C THR A 542 -19.42 -15.34 23.00
N GLY A 543 -18.70 -15.08 24.10
CA GLY A 543 -18.61 -13.75 24.71
C GLY A 543 -19.89 -13.36 25.44
N LEU A 544 -19.80 -12.39 26.34
CA LEU A 544 -20.89 -12.07 27.28
C LEU A 544 -21.94 -11.12 26.71
N SER A 545 -21.64 -10.40 25.62
CA SER A 545 -22.55 -9.42 25.02
C SER A 545 -23.63 -10.06 24.14
N ASN A 546 -24.64 -9.27 23.76
CA ASN A 546 -25.73 -9.70 22.90
C ASN A 546 -25.29 -9.71 21.43
N PHE A 547 -25.64 -10.76 20.70
CA PHE A 547 -25.56 -10.80 19.25
C PHE A 547 -26.98 -10.98 18.68
N THR A 548 -27.44 -10.02 17.89
CA THR A 548 -28.78 -10.03 17.32
C THR A 548 -28.74 -10.39 15.83
N LEU A 549 -29.42 -11.46 15.45
CA LEU A 549 -29.68 -11.79 14.05
C LEU A 549 -30.94 -11.05 13.60
N GLY A 550 -30.76 -10.14 12.63
CA GLY A 550 -31.82 -9.30 12.10
C GLY A 550 -32.45 -9.82 10.80
N GLY A 551 -31.71 -10.60 10.02
CA GLY A 551 -32.16 -11.09 8.70
C GLY A 551 -32.53 -12.59 8.70
N THR A 552 -33.08 -13.04 7.57
CA THR A 552 -33.38 -14.46 7.32
C THR A 552 -32.09 -15.22 7.07
N ASN A 553 -31.78 -16.20 7.92
CA ASN A 553 -30.60 -17.05 7.78
C ASN A 553 -31.01 -18.44 7.29
N THR A 554 -30.28 -18.95 6.31
CA THR A 554 -30.59 -20.22 5.62
C THR A 554 -29.48 -21.25 5.78
N TYR A 555 -28.54 -21.01 6.71
CA TYR A 555 -27.51 -21.99 6.98
C TYR A 555 -28.06 -23.26 7.61
N THR A 556 -27.46 -24.40 7.28
CA THR A 556 -27.99 -25.72 7.67
C THR A 556 -27.25 -26.38 8.84
N GLY A 557 -26.12 -25.82 9.27
CA GLY A 557 -25.42 -26.29 10.46
C GLY A 557 -26.12 -25.90 11.76
N ALA A 558 -25.64 -26.45 12.87
CA ALA A 558 -26.18 -26.15 14.20
C ALA A 558 -25.88 -24.69 14.62
N THR A 559 -26.72 -24.17 15.50
CA THR A 559 -26.50 -22.90 16.20
C THR A 559 -26.13 -23.18 17.65
N THR A 560 -24.92 -22.85 18.06
CA THR A 560 -24.44 -23.05 19.43
C THR A 560 -24.39 -21.73 20.20
N VAL A 561 -24.90 -21.69 21.42
CA VAL A 561 -24.92 -20.49 22.28
C VAL A 561 -24.19 -20.77 23.59
N ASN A 562 -22.88 -20.50 23.62
CA ASN A 562 -22.01 -20.80 24.77
C ASN A 562 -21.98 -19.68 25.82
N GLY A 563 -22.38 -18.45 25.48
CA GLY A 563 -22.34 -17.33 26.41
C GLY A 563 -23.03 -16.08 25.89
N GLY A 564 -23.42 -15.20 26.82
CA GLY A 564 -24.23 -14.02 26.53
C GLY A 564 -25.58 -14.41 25.91
N THR A 565 -26.13 -13.52 25.09
CA THR A 565 -27.42 -13.75 24.41
C THR A 565 -27.24 -13.80 22.89
N LEU A 566 -27.79 -14.83 22.25
CA LEU A 566 -28.12 -14.81 20.82
C LEU A 566 -29.60 -14.45 20.69
N ALA A 567 -29.90 -13.28 20.12
CA ALA A 567 -31.27 -12.81 19.94
C ALA A 567 -31.69 -12.89 18.48
N LEU A 568 -32.94 -13.27 18.23
CA LEU A 568 -33.59 -13.10 16.93
C LEU A 568 -34.44 -11.83 16.96
N SER A 569 -34.28 -10.96 15.96
CA SER A 569 -35.20 -9.84 15.78
C SER A 569 -36.58 -10.33 15.32
N SER A 570 -37.55 -9.42 15.18
CA SER A 570 -38.85 -9.73 14.59
C SER A 570 -38.74 -10.38 13.19
N THR A 571 -37.74 -9.99 12.40
CA THR A 571 -37.48 -10.51 11.05
C THR A 571 -36.40 -11.61 11.01
N GLY A 572 -35.57 -11.73 12.04
CA GLY A 572 -34.44 -12.66 12.05
C GLY A 572 -34.85 -14.12 12.18
N THR A 573 -34.35 -15.04 11.35
CA THR A 573 -34.69 -16.47 11.43
C THR A 573 -33.48 -17.38 11.25
N ILE A 574 -33.57 -18.61 11.76
CA ILE A 574 -32.60 -19.71 11.66
C ILE A 574 -33.31 -21.05 11.32
N ASP A 575 -34.38 -20.98 10.53
CA ASP A 575 -35.34 -22.08 10.34
C ASP A 575 -34.71 -23.33 9.67
N ASN A 576 -33.63 -23.15 8.91
CA ASN A 576 -32.93 -24.21 8.21
C ASN A 576 -31.86 -24.92 9.04
N THR A 577 -31.58 -24.44 10.25
CA THR A 577 -30.53 -25.01 11.09
C THR A 577 -30.90 -26.41 11.58
N SER A 578 -29.89 -27.25 11.81
CA SER A 578 -30.11 -28.58 12.38
C SER A 578 -30.61 -28.55 13.83
N GLY A 579 -30.57 -27.39 14.49
CA GLY A 579 -31.01 -27.19 15.87
C GLY A 579 -30.21 -26.12 16.60
N VAL A 580 -30.65 -25.83 17.83
CA VAL A 580 -29.97 -24.94 18.77
C VAL A 580 -29.35 -25.76 19.89
N VAL A 581 -28.07 -25.52 20.19
CA VAL A 581 -27.34 -26.13 21.30
C VAL A 581 -26.97 -25.02 22.29
N LEU A 582 -27.49 -25.10 23.50
CA LEU A 582 -27.16 -24.16 24.57
C LEU A 582 -25.95 -24.69 25.36
N GLY A 583 -24.87 -23.90 25.39
CA GLY A 583 -23.64 -24.20 26.15
C GLY A 583 -23.50 -23.33 27.40
N GLY A 584 -24.62 -22.86 27.96
CA GLY A 584 -24.68 -21.95 29.11
C GLY A 584 -25.13 -20.52 28.78
N GLY A 585 -25.37 -20.21 27.50
CA GLY A 585 -25.89 -18.90 27.08
C GLY A 585 -27.42 -18.84 26.96
N THR A 586 -27.90 -17.68 26.51
CA THR A 586 -29.32 -17.38 26.33
C THR A 586 -29.70 -17.33 24.84
N PHE A 587 -30.71 -18.07 24.44
CA PHE A 587 -31.36 -17.91 23.14
C PHE A 587 -32.65 -17.10 23.30
N ASP A 588 -32.69 -15.90 22.72
CA ASP A 588 -33.79 -14.96 22.89
C ASP A 588 -34.62 -14.84 21.60
N VAL A 589 -35.87 -15.30 21.69
CA VAL A 589 -36.88 -15.20 20.63
C VAL A 589 -38.06 -14.32 21.04
N SER A 590 -37.92 -13.53 22.11
CA SER A 590 -38.99 -12.69 22.66
C SER A 590 -39.53 -11.64 21.67
N ALA A 591 -38.74 -11.25 20.67
CA ALA A 591 -39.17 -10.33 19.62
C ALA A 591 -40.08 -10.98 18.56
N LYS A 592 -40.30 -12.31 18.60
CA LYS A 592 -41.16 -13.04 17.65
C LYS A 592 -42.62 -13.02 18.10
N SER A 593 -43.44 -12.25 17.39
CA SER A 593 -44.89 -12.26 17.58
C SER A 593 -45.46 -13.64 17.21
N GLY A 594 -46.02 -14.35 18.20
CA GLY A 594 -46.55 -15.71 18.02
C GLY A 594 -45.58 -16.83 18.38
N GLY A 595 -44.37 -16.50 18.86
CA GLY A 595 -43.34 -17.46 19.23
C GLY A 595 -42.44 -17.88 18.06
N TYR A 596 -41.51 -18.79 18.35
CA TYR A 596 -40.52 -19.27 17.38
C TYR A 596 -40.39 -20.78 17.44
N THR A 597 -40.21 -21.43 16.28
CA THR A 597 -40.07 -22.90 16.20
C THR A 597 -38.64 -23.27 15.85
N VAL A 598 -38.09 -24.23 16.59
CA VAL A 598 -36.84 -24.93 16.24
C VAL A 598 -37.12 -26.40 16.01
N ALA A 599 -36.29 -27.05 15.19
CA ALA A 599 -36.33 -28.51 15.06
C ALA A 599 -35.89 -29.14 16.38
N ASN A 600 -34.60 -29.00 16.69
CA ASN A 600 -33.98 -29.56 17.87
C ASN A 600 -33.52 -28.46 18.82
N LEU A 601 -33.67 -28.68 20.12
CA LEU A 601 -33.03 -27.90 21.18
C LEU A 601 -32.30 -28.84 22.12
N SER A 602 -31.04 -28.56 22.42
CA SER A 602 -30.29 -29.30 23.42
C SER A 602 -29.39 -28.43 24.30
N GLY A 603 -28.80 -29.02 25.33
CA GLY A 603 -27.81 -28.35 26.17
C GLY A 603 -28.40 -27.63 27.38
N ASN A 604 -27.61 -26.76 28.01
CA ASN A 604 -27.99 -26.02 29.23
C ASN A 604 -27.96 -24.50 28.99
N GLY A 605 -28.79 -23.74 29.69
CA GLY A 605 -28.86 -22.29 29.53
C GLY A 605 -30.28 -21.73 29.67
N ALA A 606 -30.60 -20.69 28.92
CA ALA A 606 -31.92 -20.05 28.97
C ALA A 606 -32.52 -19.81 27.58
N VAL A 607 -33.85 -19.82 27.52
CA VAL A 607 -34.64 -19.44 26.35
C VAL A 607 -35.65 -18.37 26.75
N LEU A 608 -35.56 -17.21 26.11
CA LEU A 608 -36.51 -16.10 26.31
C LEU A 608 -37.54 -16.04 25.19
N GLY A 609 -38.78 -15.70 25.52
CA GLY A 609 -39.92 -15.75 24.60
C GLY A 609 -40.57 -17.13 24.49
N SER A 610 -41.59 -17.23 23.62
CA SER A 610 -42.32 -18.48 23.40
C SER A 610 -41.61 -19.35 22.37
N LEU A 611 -41.10 -20.51 22.80
CA LEU A 611 -40.42 -21.47 21.92
C LEU A 611 -41.27 -22.72 21.68
N THR A 612 -41.31 -23.17 20.43
CA THR A 612 -41.80 -24.50 20.05
C THR A 612 -40.64 -25.39 19.62
N VAL A 613 -40.54 -26.59 20.17
CA VAL A 613 -39.58 -27.62 19.73
C VAL A 613 -40.33 -28.68 18.94
N SER A 614 -40.04 -28.79 17.65
CA SER A 614 -40.85 -29.59 16.71
C SER A 614 -40.37 -31.02 16.53
N THR A 615 -39.10 -31.33 16.81
CA THR A 615 -38.56 -32.69 16.64
C THR A 615 -38.00 -33.26 17.93
N GLN A 616 -37.04 -32.60 18.58
CA GLN A 616 -36.43 -33.15 19.79
C GLN A 616 -35.98 -32.09 20.79
N LEU A 617 -36.33 -32.28 22.05
CA LEU A 617 -35.76 -31.58 23.19
C LEU A 617 -34.84 -32.54 23.96
N ALA A 618 -33.60 -32.13 24.22
CA ALA A 618 -32.64 -32.89 25.04
C ALA A 618 -31.93 -31.93 26.00
N ILE A 619 -32.49 -31.77 27.19
CA ILE A 619 -32.00 -30.78 28.16
C ILE A 619 -30.64 -31.21 28.73
N GLY A 620 -29.78 -30.24 29.03
CA GLY A 620 -28.48 -30.47 29.66
C GLY A 620 -27.40 -30.99 28.73
N SER A 621 -26.21 -31.17 29.29
CA SER A 621 -25.18 -32.05 28.74
C SER A 621 -25.21 -33.42 29.45
N SER A 622 -26.41 -33.77 29.93
CA SER A 622 -26.77 -35.03 30.58
C SER A 622 -25.97 -35.33 31.87
N PRO A 623 -26.40 -34.83 33.06
CA PRO A 623 -27.61 -34.03 33.35
C PRO A 623 -27.40 -32.50 33.34
N GLY A 624 -28.47 -31.71 33.09
CA GLY A 624 -28.43 -30.24 33.23
C GLY A 624 -29.79 -29.54 33.29
N THR A 625 -29.81 -28.20 33.33
CA THR A 625 -31.04 -27.39 33.42
C THR A 625 -31.14 -26.38 32.28
N VAL A 626 -32.37 -26.18 31.78
CA VAL A 626 -32.72 -25.08 30.88
C VAL A 626 -33.90 -24.29 31.46
N ASP A 627 -33.76 -22.97 31.50
CA ASP A 627 -34.82 -22.05 31.90
C ASP A 627 -35.58 -21.51 30.68
N PHE A 628 -36.89 -21.71 30.64
CA PHE A 628 -37.76 -21.25 29.57
C PHE A 628 -38.70 -20.14 30.05
N SER A 629 -38.89 -19.12 29.20
CA SER A 629 -40.03 -18.21 29.33
C SER A 629 -41.33 -18.96 29.08
N ALA A 630 -41.54 -19.47 27.87
CA ALA A 630 -42.63 -20.38 27.55
C ALA A 630 -42.14 -21.48 26.60
N LEU A 631 -42.68 -22.70 26.75
CA LEU A 631 -42.26 -23.88 25.99
C LEU A 631 -43.49 -24.63 25.47
N THR A 632 -43.46 -24.97 24.18
CA THR A 632 -44.36 -25.92 23.54
C THR A 632 -43.54 -27.06 22.94
N LEU A 633 -43.87 -28.31 23.29
CA LEU A 633 -43.38 -29.48 22.58
C LEU A 633 -44.36 -29.81 21.46
N GLY A 634 -43.89 -29.83 20.22
CA GLY A 634 -44.73 -30.11 19.06
C GLY A 634 -45.31 -31.53 19.11
N SER A 635 -46.49 -31.74 18.54
CA SER A 635 -47.08 -33.07 18.41
C SER A 635 -46.16 -33.99 17.61
N GLY A 636 -45.79 -35.15 18.19
CA GLY A 636 -44.83 -36.08 17.58
C GLY A 636 -43.35 -35.74 17.82
N SER A 637 -43.04 -34.65 18.53
CA SER A 637 -41.69 -34.41 19.04
C SER A 637 -41.33 -35.41 20.15
N THR A 638 -40.03 -35.53 20.44
CA THR A 638 -39.51 -36.37 21.54
C THR A 638 -38.83 -35.50 22.59
N PHE A 639 -39.13 -35.71 23.86
CA PHE A 639 -38.32 -35.23 24.97
C PHE A 639 -37.40 -36.36 25.43
N LEU A 640 -36.10 -36.20 25.18
CA LEU A 640 -35.06 -37.06 25.76
C LEU A 640 -34.76 -36.56 27.17
N TYR A 641 -34.92 -37.44 28.15
CA TYR A 641 -34.73 -37.14 29.55
C TYR A 641 -33.62 -38.00 30.14
N ASP A 642 -32.47 -37.39 30.43
CA ASP A 642 -31.34 -38.10 31.04
C ASP A 642 -31.42 -38.13 32.56
N MET A 643 -31.10 -39.29 33.13
CA MET A 643 -31.09 -39.53 34.57
C MET A 643 -29.94 -40.47 34.98
N THR A 644 -29.09 -40.01 35.91
CA THR A 644 -27.95 -40.76 36.47
C THR A 644 -28.20 -41.36 37.86
N GLY A 645 -29.27 -40.96 38.57
CA GLY A 645 -29.66 -41.45 39.91
C GLY A 645 -29.05 -40.64 41.09
N GLY A 646 -29.79 -40.40 42.18
CA GLY A 646 -29.36 -39.53 43.31
C GLY A 646 -29.90 -38.07 43.28
N SER A 647 -29.29 -37.15 44.06
CA SER A 647 -29.69 -35.72 44.09
C SER A 647 -29.01 -34.91 42.99
N ASN A 648 -29.75 -34.05 42.26
CA ASN A 648 -29.25 -33.19 41.17
C ASN A 648 -28.62 -33.94 39.97
N THR A 649 -29.09 -35.15 39.68
CA THR A 649 -28.49 -36.05 38.70
C THR A 649 -29.42 -36.37 37.52
N ALA A 650 -30.42 -35.52 37.26
CA ALA A 650 -31.32 -35.65 36.12
C ALA A 650 -31.61 -34.30 35.48
N ASP A 651 -32.02 -34.33 34.21
CA ASP A 651 -32.36 -33.11 33.47
C ASP A 651 -33.53 -32.36 34.10
N LEU A 652 -33.61 -31.06 33.84
CA LEU A 652 -34.67 -30.20 34.37
C LEU A 652 -35.02 -29.05 33.42
N GLY A 653 -36.29 -28.96 33.02
CA GLY A 653 -36.83 -27.77 32.38
C GLY A 653 -37.59 -26.88 33.36
N ASN A 654 -37.11 -25.68 33.65
CA ASN A 654 -37.90 -24.69 34.39
C ASN A 654 -38.71 -23.85 33.41
N VAL A 655 -39.99 -23.63 33.66
CA VAL A 655 -40.88 -22.90 32.74
C VAL A 655 -41.68 -21.86 33.51
N SER A 656 -41.45 -20.59 33.19
CA SER A 656 -42.03 -19.46 33.95
C SER A 656 -43.43 -19.03 33.49
N ALA A 657 -43.77 -19.27 32.22
CA ALA A 657 -45.09 -19.04 31.63
C ALA A 657 -45.68 -20.36 31.11
N THR A 658 -46.33 -20.36 29.95
CA THR A 658 -47.00 -21.55 29.38
C THR A 658 -46.03 -22.71 29.16
N LEU A 659 -46.43 -23.90 29.62
CA LEU A 659 -45.85 -25.18 29.26
C LEU A 659 -46.92 -26.00 28.52
N ASP A 660 -46.70 -26.28 27.24
CA ASP A 660 -47.54 -27.16 26.44
C ASP A 660 -46.76 -28.41 26.03
N LEU A 661 -47.22 -29.59 26.44
CA LEU A 661 -46.55 -30.85 26.11
C LEU A 661 -46.97 -31.41 24.74
N GLY A 662 -48.05 -30.90 24.14
CA GLY A 662 -48.49 -31.18 22.77
C GLY A 662 -48.67 -32.64 22.37
N GLY A 663 -48.69 -33.59 23.32
CA GLY A 663 -48.62 -35.02 23.00
C GLY A 663 -47.25 -35.46 22.49
N ALA A 664 -46.17 -34.87 22.98
CA ALA A 664 -44.80 -35.33 22.72
C ALA A 664 -44.55 -36.72 23.32
N THR A 665 -43.57 -37.43 22.76
CA THR A 665 -43.09 -38.70 23.31
C THR A 665 -42.06 -38.41 24.40
N LEU A 666 -42.27 -38.95 25.60
CA LEU A 666 -41.25 -38.99 26.64
C LEU A 666 -40.35 -40.21 26.40
N ASN A 667 -39.04 -40.01 26.35
CA ASN A 667 -38.06 -41.09 26.22
C ASN A 667 -36.99 -40.92 27.30
N LEU A 668 -36.94 -41.88 28.22
CA LEU A 668 -36.03 -41.87 29.35
C LEU A 668 -34.68 -42.47 28.92
N VAL A 669 -33.61 -41.81 29.31
CA VAL A 669 -32.24 -42.26 29.08
C VAL A 669 -31.57 -42.47 30.42
N GLN A 670 -31.43 -43.73 30.79
CA GLN A 670 -30.80 -44.12 32.05
C GLN A 670 -29.28 -44.18 31.89
N LEU A 671 -28.59 -43.25 32.56
CA LEU A 671 -27.14 -43.13 32.58
C LEU A 671 -26.50 -43.67 33.88
N GLY A 672 -27.31 -44.02 34.88
CA GLY A 672 -26.87 -44.60 36.15
C GLY A 672 -27.98 -45.36 36.88
N SER A 673 -27.78 -45.75 38.13
CA SER A 673 -28.76 -46.58 38.88
C SER A 673 -29.72 -45.71 39.70
N TYR A 674 -31.02 -45.99 39.64
CA TYR A 674 -32.04 -45.38 40.51
C TYR A 674 -32.49 -46.37 41.59
N THR A 675 -32.98 -45.85 42.71
CA THR A 675 -33.63 -46.66 43.74
C THR A 675 -35.15 -46.67 43.56
N PRO A 676 -35.84 -47.76 43.93
CA PRO A 676 -37.30 -47.75 43.96
C PRO A 676 -37.81 -46.58 44.81
N ASN A 677 -38.81 -45.86 44.28
CA ASN A 677 -39.38 -44.61 44.80
C ASN A 677 -38.52 -43.35 44.60
N ASP A 678 -37.38 -43.42 43.90
CA ASP A 678 -36.72 -42.20 43.44
C ASP A 678 -37.70 -41.40 42.58
N LYS A 679 -37.80 -40.10 42.89
CA LYS A 679 -38.68 -39.16 42.20
C LYS A 679 -37.85 -38.12 41.48
N PHE A 680 -38.09 -37.91 40.19
CA PHE A 680 -37.37 -36.94 39.37
C PHE A 680 -38.35 -35.94 38.75
N THR A 681 -37.99 -34.66 38.76
CA THR A 681 -38.71 -33.58 38.09
C THR A 681 -38.31 -33.55 36.61
N LEU A 682 -39.28 -33.72 35.72
CA LEU A 682 -39.12 -33.48 34.29
C LEU A 682 -39.14 -31.97 34.01
N PHE A 683 -40.22 -31.32 34.47
CA PHE A 683 -40.43 -29.88 34.34
C PHE A 683 -40.94 -29.26 35.65
N ALA A 684 -40.43 -28.09 35.99
CA ALA A 684 -40.99 -27.23 37.02
C ALA A 684 -41.72 -26.06 36.35
N TYR A 685 -42.97 -25.81 36.73
CA TYR A 685 -43.82 -24.83 36.07
C TYR A 685 -44.71 -24.09 37.09
N GLN A 686 -45.35 -23.00 36.66
CA GLN A 686 -46.29 -22.27 37.52
C GLN A 686 -47.69 -22.88 37.46
N THR A 687 -48.34 -22.98 38.61
CA THR A 687 -49.68 -23.57 38.73
C THR A 687 -50.66 -22.91 37.76
N GLY A 688 -51.34 -23.72 36.94
CA GLY A 688 -52.28 -23.25 35.91
C GLY A 688 -51.68 -23.03 34.51
N ASN A 689 -50.36 -23.14 34.34
CA ASN A 689 -49.70 -22.90 33.05
C ASN A 689 -49.45 -24.17 32.21
N LEU A 690 -49.66 -25.36 32.77
CA LEU A 690 -49.52 -26.63 32.04
C LEU A 690 -50.74 -26.87 31.14
N THR A 691 -50.48 -27.24 29.90
CA THR A 691 -51.47 -27.68 28.92
C THR A 691 -51.02 -28.97 28.26
N ASN A 692 -51.98 -29.86 27.99
CA ASN A 692 -51.77 -31.21 27.43
C ASN A 692 -50.87 -32.12 28.31
N THR A 693 -50.76 -33.39 27.88
CA THR A 693 -49.92 -34.42 28.50
C THR A 693 -48.97 -35.00 27.47
N PHE A 694 -48.00 -35.82 27.89
CA PHE A 694 -47.25 -36.66 26.95
C PHE A 694 -48.17 -37.70 26.28
N ALA A 695 -47.75 -38.18 25.10
CA ALA A 695 -48.51 -39.13 24.30
C ALA A 695 -48.80 -40.42 25.08
N GLY A 696 -50.09 -40.76 25.22
CA GLY A 696 -50.52 -42.01 25.87
C GLY A 696 -50.32 -42.05 27.40
N LEU A 697 -49.82 -40.97 28.01
CA LEU A 697 -49.52 -40.90 29.44
C LEU A 697 -50.47 -39.92 30.12
N ALA A 698 -51.62 -40.41 30.60
CA ALA A 698 -52.50 -39.64 31.47
C ALA A 698 -51.87 -39.40 32.86
N ASP A 699 -52.44 -38.50 33.66
CA ASP A 699 -51.98 -38.29 35.04
C ASP A 699 -52.10 -39.57 35.88
N GLY A 700 -51.03 -39.90 36.62
CA GLY A 700 -50.91 -41.15 37.37
C GLY A 700 -50.67 -42.40 36.50
N ALA A 701 -50.43 -42.27 35.19
CA ALA A 701 -50.18 -43.42 34.32
C ALA A 701 -48.89 -44.16 34.71
N LEU A 702 -48.96 -45.49 34.64
CA LEU A 702 -47.79 -46.37 34.75
C LEU A 702 -47.26 -46.64 33.34
N PHE A 703 -45.94 -46.60 33.18
CA PHE A 703 -45.28 -46.89 31.90
C PHE A 703 -43.91 -47.53 32.13
N THR A 704 -43.47 -48.32 31.15
CA THR A 704 -42.17 -48.98 31.19
C THR A 704 -41.25 -48.33 30.17
N ASP A 705 -40.10 -47.83 30.62
CA ASP A 705 -39.08 -47.22 29.77
C ASP A 705 -37.71 -47.29 30.44
N ALA A 706 -36.63 -47.19 29.66
CA ALA A 706 -35.24 -47.34 30.10
C ALA A 706 -34.95 -48.61 30.93
N GLY A 707 -35.78 -49.65 30.80
CA GLY A 707 -35.66 -50.90 31.58
C GLY A 707 -36.31 -50.87 32.97
N GLY A 708 -37.06 -49.82 33.30
CA GLY A 708 -37.79 -49.65 34.56
C GLY A 708 -39.27 -49.37 34.40
N ASP A 709 -40.03 -49.57 35.49
CA ASP A 709 -41.43 -49.15 35.60
C ASP A 709 -41.53 -47.80 36.32
N TRP A 710 -42.34 -46.91 35.77
CA TRP A 710 -42.44 -45.50 36.19
C TRP A 710 -43.89 -45.08 36.35
N MET A 711 -44.15 -44.19 37.30
CA MET A 711 -45.42 -43.49 37.45
C MET A 711 -45.20 -42.00 37.18
N ILE A 712 -45.99 -41.41 36.28
CA ILE A 712 -45.97 -39.97 36.01
C ILE A 712 -47.02 -39.22 36.82
N ASN A 713 -46.68 -38.04 37.32
CA ASN A 713 -47.60 -37.10 37.96
C ASN A 713 -47.38 -35.72 37.35
N TYR A 714 -48.43 -35.13 36.76
CA TYR A 714 -48.35 -33.82 36.12
C TYR A 714 -48.57 -32.65 37.09
N PHE A 715 -49.15 -32.90 38.27
CA PHE A 715 -49.62 -31.89 39.21
C PHE A 715 -48.99 -32.03 40.60
N ASP A 716 -47.75 -32.50 40.69
CA ASP A 716 -47.05 -32.66 41.96
C ASP A 716 -46.79 -31.29 42.59
N SER A 717 -47.08 -31.16 43.89
CA SER A 717 -46.83 -29.94 44.67
C SER A 717 -45.42 -29.90 45.26
N SER A 718 -44.64 -30.97 45.09
CA SER A 718 -43.29 -31.12 45.63
C SER A 718 -42.31 -31.57 44.54
N PRO A 719 -41.11 -30.98 44.45
CA PRO A 719 -40.15 -31.37 43.44
C PRO A 719 -39.61 -32.79 43.68
N GLY A 720 -39.05 -33.38 42.62
CA GLY A 720 -38.16 -34.54 42.71
C GLY A 720 -36.77 -34.17 43.23
N LEU A 721 -35.87 -35.17 43.21
CA LEU A 721 -34.50 -35.10 43.72
C LEU A 721 -33.60 -34.08 43.01
N ASN A 722 -33.95 -33.67 41.79
CA ASN A 722 -33.26 -32.67 40.98
C ASN A 722 -33.87 -31.25 41.10
N GLY A 723 -34.88 -31.04 41.95
CA GLY A 723 -35.39 -29.71 42.27
C GLY A 723 -36.31 -29.09 41.21
N GLY A 724 -36.27 -27.75 41.12
CA GLY A 724 -37.12 -26.93 40.24
C GLY A 724 -37.45 -25.57 40.86
N THR A 725 -37.70 -24.55 40.02
CA THR A 725 -38.00 -23.17 40.48
C THR A 725 -39.48 -22.77 40.39
N GLY A 726 -40.36 -23.70 39.99
CA GLY A 726 -41.81 -23.48 39.84
C GLY A 726 -42.63 -23.77 41.11
N THR A 727 -43.94 -23.53 41.02
CA THR A 727 -44.92 -23.85 42.09
C THR A 727 -45.64 -25.20 41.88
N SER A 728 -45.41 -25.86 40.75
CA SER A 728 -45.93 -27.19 40.40
C SER A 728 -44.90 -27.95 39.56
N PHE A 729 -44.96 -29.28 39.60
CA PHE A 729 -43.93 -30.13 39.01
C PHE A 729 -44.55 -31.29 38.24
N ILE A 730 -44.00 -31.55 37.06
CA ILE A 730 -44.20 -32.84 36.38
C ILE A 730 -43.10 -33.76 36.88
N THR A 731 -43.48 -34.82 37.58
CA THR A 731 -42.55 -35.77 38.17
C THR A 731 -42.75 -37.18 37.63
N ILE A 732 -41.69 -37.96 37.59
CA ILE A 732 -41.73 -39.41 37.41
C ILE A 732 -41.17 -40.08 38.67
N THR A 733 -41.81 -41.16 39.11
CA THR A 733 -41.38 -41.93 40.28
C THR A 733 -41.09 -43.37 39.88
N ALA A 734 -39.91 -43.88 40.23
CA ALA A 734 -39.54 -45.27 39.99
C ALA A 734 -40.43 -46.22 40.81
N ILE A 735 -41.12 -47.14 40.15
CA ILE A 735 -41.97 -48.13 40.81
C ILE A 735 -41.12 -49.32 41.23
N PRO A 736 -41.26 -49.82 42.48
CA PRO A 736 -40.62 -51.06 42.88
C PRO A 736 -41.09 -52.22 42.01
N GLU A 737 -40.17 -53.04 41.49
CA GLU A 737 -40.54 -54.34 40.92
C GLU A 737 -41.36 -55.13 41.94
N PRO A 738 -42.43 -55.84 41.54
CA PRO A 738 -43.20 -56.65 42.48
C PRO A 738 -42.26 -57.66 43.14
N GLY A 739 -42.09 -57.54 44.47
CA GLY A 739 -41.15 -58.36 45.21
C GLY A 739 -41.33 -59.84 44.91
N THR A 740 -40.23 -60.58 44.77
CA THR A 740 -40.23 -62.02 44.46
C THR A 740 -41.10 -62.84 45.43
N SER A 741 -41.36 -62.36 46.64
CA SER A 741 -42.28 -62.92 47.62
C SER A 741 -43.75 -62.85 47.20
N LEU A 742 -44.18 -61.77 46.54
CA LEU A 742 -45.55 -61.59 46.05
C LEU A 742 -45.83 -62.48 44.83
N LEU A 743 -44.86 -62.58 43.91
CA LEU A 743 -44.91 -63.54 42.80
C LEU A 743 -44.86 -65.00 43.29
N ALA A 744 -44.07 -65.30 44.33
CA ALA A 744 -44.03 -66.63 44.94
C ALA A 744 -45.34 -66.99 45.65
N LEU A 745 -46.00 -66.03 46.32
CA LEU A 745 -47.31 -66.22 46.95
C LEU A 745 -48.44 -66.42 45.91
N LEU A 746 -48.45 -65.65 44.82
CA LEU A 746 -49.41 -65.81 43.73
C LEU A 746 -49.16 -67.10 42.93
N GLY A 747 -47.90 -67.45 42.69
CA GLY A 747 -47.50 -68.71 42.09
C GLY A 747 -47.89 -69.92 42.95
N ALA A 748 -47.69 -69.86 44.26
CA ALA A 748 -48.12 -70.88 45.20
C ALA A 748 -49.65 -71.01 45.26
N ALA A 749 -50.39 -69.89 45.25
CA ALA A 749 -51.85 -69.88 45.20
C ALA A 749 -52.41 -70.45 43.88
N ALA A 750 -51.77 -70.19 42.74
CA ALA A 750 -52.10 -70.80 41.46
C ALA A 750 -51.79 -72.31 41.44
N LEU A 751 -50.70 -72.74 42.07
CA LEU A 751 -50.36 -74.16 42.23
C LEU A 751 -51.39 -74.89 43.14
N LEU A 752 -51.88 -74.23 44.18
CA LEU A 752 -52.93 -74.72 45.07
C LEU A 752 -54.30 -74.83 44.37
N ARG A 753 -54.57 -73.99 43.36
CA ARG A 753 -55.81 -74.03 42.57
C ARG A 753 -55.84 -75.12 41.49
N ARG A 754 -54.67 -75.62 41.04
CA ARG A 754 -54.56 -76.73 40.08
C ARG A 754 -54.72 -78.12 40.71
N LYS A 755 -54.79 -78.21 42.05
CA LYS A 755 -54.98 -79.46 42.81
C LYS A 755 -56.44 -79.72 43.28
N ARG A 756 -57.43 -79.13 42.62
CA ARG A 756 -58.84 -79.52 42.78
C ARG A 756 -59.36 -80.24 41.56
#